data_AF-A0A9D6QT79-F1
#
_entry.id   AF-A0A9D6QT79-F1
#
_cell.length_a   1.000
_cell.length_b   1.000
_cell.length_c   1.000
_cell.angle_alpha   90.00
_cell.angle_beta   90.00
_cell.angle_gamma   90.00
#
_symmetry.space_group_name_H-M   'P 1'
#
loop_
_entity.id
_entity.type
_entity.pdbx_description
1 polymer ?
#
loop_
_entity_poly.entity_id
_entity_poly.type
_entity_poly.pdbx_seq_one_letter_code
_entity_poly.pdbx_strand_id
1 'polypeptide(L)'
;MVHQIELEIRDKRLSLETGRMAKLADGAVTARYGDTVVLATAVASKVVKTGVDFLPLTVDFQEKAYAAGKIPGGFFKREGRPAEREILAGRLIDRPLRPLFPKGFYYDTQVTASVLSADQGNVTDVLAIIAASAALTLSDIPLKDPIASVRIGRIEGRFVINPSFAEIEASDLNLVVAGTTEAVMMVEGGAHELSEQTMIDAISLAHAEIRKIIEGILKLKALAGKPKREPIQKTMDPSLVETVQSKCLKSINEAVLIPNKTARQERLDALLKEVQAQINTPEADRSQEVTEIFHELERNAVRQMILTKGIRADGRGCSDIRPITCEVGVLPRTHGSALFTRGETQSLAVVTLGTSEDEQRIDALEGESTKTFMLHYNFPPFSVGEARPMRGPGRREIGHGALAERALRPVIPGREAFPYTLRIVSDILESNGSSSMATVCGGTLALMDAGVQIKSPVAGIAMGLIKEGSQTVILSDILGLEDHLGDMDFKVTGTRQGVTALQMDMKIPGITESLLREALEQAHAGRLHILDRMQQAIAAPRPDLSSLAPRIFTMHVKKERIGEVIGPGGKVVRGIVEKTGVKIDIEDDGTILIASADAEAAKLAMEMIGKITEEVEVGKIYKGKVVKIMDFGAFVEILPGTDGLVHISQLAEHRVNRVQDEVKEGDEILVKVLEVDKQGKIRLSRKEVLRAEAEGKQH
;
A
#
# COMPACT_ATOMS: atom_id res chain seq x y z
N MET A 1 -20.55 26.38 -27.44
CA MET A 1 -20.81 25.24 -28.34
C MET A 1 -20.25 24.00 -27.68
N VAL A 2 -20.90 22.84 -27.84
CA VAL A 2 -20.39 21.57 -27.29
C VAL A 2 -19.52 20.92 -28.35
N HIS A 3 -18.32 20.49 -27.98
CA HIS A 3 -17.39 19.78 -28.85
C HIS A 3 -17.06 18.43 -28.23
N GLN A 4 -16.97 17.39 -29.05
CA GLN A 4 -16.70 16.03 -28.61
C GLN A 4 -15.80 15.32 -29.63
N ILE A 5 -14.84 14.53 -29.14
CA ILE A 5 -14.06 13.62 -29.97
C ILE A 5 -14.17 12.18 -29.47
N GLU A 6 -14.21 11.29 -30.45
CA GLU A 6 -14.37 9.84 -30.40
C GLU A 6 -13.03 9.10 -30.57
N LEU A 7 -12.60 8.21 -29.67
CA LEU A 7 -11.56 7.23 -30.00
C LEU A 7 -11.84 5.86 -29.40
N GLU A 8 -11.24 4.82 -29.99
CA GLU A 8 -11.38 3.45 -29.54
C GLU A 8 -10.09 2.99 -28.85
N ILE A 9 -10.24 2.43 -27.65
CA ILE A 9 -9.16 1.82 -26.87
C ILE A 9 -9.69 0.49 -26.38
N ARG A 10 -8.98 -0.60 -26.66
CA ARG A 10 -9.34 -1.95 -26.20
C ARG A 10 -10.81 -2.29 -26.47
N ASP A 11 -11.25 -2.06 -27.71
CA ASP A 11 -12.62 -2.30 -28.19
C ASP A 11 -13.72 -1.53 -27.44
N LYS A 12 -13.34 -0.49 -26.67
CA LYS A 12 -14.24 0.39 -25.93
C LYS A 12 -14.05 1.83 -26.41
N ARG A 13 -15.16 2.57 -26.45
CA ARG A 13 -15.18 3.97 -26.86
C ARG A 13 -14.76 4.86 -25.69
N LEU A 14 -13.66 5.59 -25.86
CA LEU A 14 -13.28 6.73 -25.03
C LEU A 14 -13.76 8.01 -25.72
N SER A 15 -14.56 8.80 -25.01
CA SER A 15 -15.07 10.09 -25.47
C SER A 15 -14.57 11.22 -24.60
N LEU A 16 -14.18 12.34 -25.23
CA LEU A 16 -13.79 13.56 -24.54
C LEU A 16 -14.72 14.70 -25.02
N GLU A 17 -15.50 15.26 -24.09
CA GLU A 17 -16.47 16.33 -24.35
C GLU A 17 -16.07 17.62 -23.62
N THR A 18 -16.26 18.77 -24.25
CA THR A 18 -16.13 20.10 -23.62
C THR A 18 -17.27 21.04 -24.02
N GLY A 19 -17.45 22.12 -23.26
CA GLY A 19 -18.44 23.18 -23.55
C GLY A 19 -19.83 22.95 -22.98
N ARG A 20 -20.11 21.79 -22.37
CA ARG A 20 -21.36 21.49 -21.66
C ARG A 20 -21.29 21.86 -20.17
N MET A 21 -20.32 21.29 -19.44
CA MET A 21 -20.16 21.42 -17.99
C MET A 21 -19.03 22.38 -17.60
N ALA A 22 -19.12 22.94 -16.38
CA ALA A 22 -18.07 23.76 -15.75
C ALA A 22 -17.50 24.92 -16.61
N LYS A 23 -18.37 25.61 -17.36
CA LYS A 23 -18.00 26.65 -18.34
C LYS A 23 -17.23 27.86 -17.79
N LEU A 24 -17.20 28.05 -16.47
CA LEU A 24 -16.45 29.13 -15.82
C LEU A 24 -14.99 28.75 -15.52
N ALA A 25 -14.61 27.47 -15.62
CA ALA A 25 -13.22 27.05 -15.48
C ALA A 25 -12.38 27.56 -16.66
N ASP A 26 -11.06 27.71 -16.45
CA ASP A 26 -10.15 28.04 -17.53
C ASP A 26 -10.16 26.91 -18.57
N GLY A 27 -10.26 25.65 -18.15
CA GLY A 27 -10.58 24.52 -19.01
C GLY A 27 -11.40 23.45 -18.28
N ALA A 28 -12.26 22.75 -19.02
CA ALA A 28 -13.09 21.66 -18.49
C ALA A 28 -13.34 20.59 -19.56
N VAL A 29 -13.18 19.33 -19.18
CA VAL A 29 -13.43 18.17 -20.05
C VAL A 29 -14.16 17.09 -19.27
N THR A 30 -15.26 16.59 -19.85
CA THR A 30 -15.93 15.37 -19.41
C THR A 30 -15.39 14.21 -20.24
N ALA A 31 -14.65 13.30 -19.62
CA ALA A 31 -14.18 12.09 -20.24
C ALA A 31 -15.10 10.92 -19.88
N ARG A 32 -15.44 10.08 -20.85
CA ARG A 32 -16.25 8.88 -20.64
C ARG A 32 -15.63 7.68 -21.34
N TYR A 33 -15.46 6.58 -20.62
CA TYR A 33 -14.96 5.30 -21.12
C TYR A 33 -15.90 4.18 -20.67
N GLY A 34 -16.64 3.58 -21.61
CA GLY A 34 -17.82 2.79 -21.25
C GLY A 34 -18.87 3.66 -20.56
N ASP A 35 -19.31 3.25 -19.38
CA ASP A 35 -20.25 4.02 -18.55
C ASP A 35 -19.54 4.75 -17.38
N THR A 36 -18.23 4.59 -17.26
CA THR A 36 -17.43 5.41 -16.33
C THR A 36 -17.22 6.82 -16.88
N VAL A 37 -17.55 7.83 -16.07
CA VAL A 37 -17.52 9.26 -16.43
C VAL A 37 -16.72 10.05 -15.39
N VAL A 38 -15.74 10.83 -15.86
CA VAL A 38 -14.94 11.75 -15.06
C VAL A 38 -15.05 13.17 -15.62
N LEU A 39 -15.37 14.14 -14.77
CA LEU A 39 -15.26 15.55 -15.09
C LEU A 39 -13.95 16.09 -14.53
N ALA A 40 -13.09 16.61 -15.40
CA ALA A 40 -11.89 17.33 -15.01
C ALA A 40 -12.01 18.83 -15.30
N THR A 41 -11.53 19.65 -14.37
CA THR A 41 -11.44 21.10 -14.51
C THR A 41 -10.01 21.57 -14.20
N ALA A 42 -9.58 22.62 -14.89
CA ALA A 42 -8.33 23.32 -14.63
C ALA A 42 -8.60 24.82 -14.47
N VAL A 43 -8.07 25.40 -13.40
CA VAL A 43 -8.23 26.82 -13.06
C VAL A 43 -6.90 27.35 -12.54
N ALA A 44 -6.46 28.50 -13.04
CA ALA A 44 -5.31 29.21 -12.51
C ALA A 44 -5.68 30.65 -12.15
N SER A 45 -5.11 31.15 -11.04
CA SER A 45 -5.23 32.56 -10.67
C SER A 45 -4.77 33.48 -11.80
N LYS A 46 -5.29 34.71 -11.83
CA LYS A 46 -4.86 35.72 -12.82
C LYS A 46 -3.65 36.54 -12.34
N VAL A 47 -3.33 36.45 -11.05
CA VAL A 47 -2.19 37.13 -10.42
C VAL A 47 -1.31 36.12 -9.67
N VAL A 48 -0.01 36.33 -9.70
CA VAL A 48 0.98 35.58 -8.91
C VAL A 48 0.96 36.11 -7.48
N LYS A 49 0.96 35.22 -6.49
CA LYS A 49 1.09 35.62 -5.08
C LYS A 49 2.52 36.07 -4.79
N THR A 50 2.66 37.17 -4.06
CA THR A 50 3.97 37.67 -3.63
C THR A 50 4.72 36.62 -2.81
N GLY A 51 6.01 36.41 -3.11
CA GLY A 51 6.88 35.51 -2.35
C GLY A 51 6.74 34.02 -2.69
N VAL A 52 6.00 33.65 -3.74
CA VAL A 52 5.96 32.28 -4.25
C VAL A 52 7.11 32.04 -5.22
N ASP A 53 7.95 31.06 -4.92
CA ASP A 53 9.15 30.66 -5.66
C ASP A 53 9.05 29.23 -6.25
N PHE A 54 7.90 28.59 -6.11
CA PHE A 54 7.61 27.24 -6.61
C PHE A 54 6.33 27.23 -7.43
N LEU A 55 6.08 26.18 -8.22
CA LEU A 55 4.79 25.97 -8.91
C LEU A 55 3.70 25.55 -7.90
N PRO A 56 2.70 26.41 -7.59
CA PRO A 56 1.62 26.09 -6.67
C PRO A 56 0.51 25.30 -7.39
N LEU A 57 0.86 24.12 -7.90
CA LEU A 57 -0.09 23.17 -8.49
C LEU A 57 -0.69 22.27 -7.42
N THR A 58 -2.02 22.28 -7.32
CA THR A 58 -2.81 21.35 -6.51
C THR A 58 -3.68 20.49 -7.42
N VAL A 59 -3.59 19.18 -7.25
CA VAL A 59 -4.42 18.22 -7.98
C VAL A 59 -5.29 17.44 -7.02
N ASP A 60 -6.60 17.52 -7.20
CA ASP A 60 -7.58 16.81 -6.39
C ASP A 60 -8.33 15.79 -7.25
N PHE A 61 -8.29 14.53 -6.84
CA PHE A 61 -9.15 13.49 -7.39
C PHE A 61 -10.21 13.16 -6.36
N GLN A 62 -11.48 13.09 -6.78
CA GLN A 62 -12.61 12.87 -5.90
C GLN A 62 -13.54 11.80 -6.45
N GLU A 63 -13.85 10.82 -5.61
CA GLU A 63 -14.84 9.79 -5.88
C GLU A 63 -16.15 10.19 -5.20
N LYS A 64 -17.21 10.37 -6.00
CA LYS A 64 -18.54 10.65 -5.48
C LYS A 64 -19.27 9.34 -5.27
N ALA A 65 -19.80 9.08 -4.08
CA ALA A 65 -20.46 7.80 -3.79
C ALA A 65 -21.66 7.55 -4.72
N TYR A 66 -22.34 8.63 -5.15
CA TYR A 66 -23.41 8.56 -6.14
C TYR A 66 -22.94 8.02 -7.51
N ALA A 67 -21.64 8.08 -7.83
CA ALA A 67 -21.10 7.55 -9.07
C ALA A 67 -21.34 6.04 -9.20
N ALA A 68 -21.41 5.34 -8.06
CA ALA A 68 -21.77 3.94 -7.94
C ALA A 68 -23.19 3.72 -7.38
N GLY A 69 -24.03 4.77 -7.31
CA GLY A 69 -25.38 4.70 -6.75
C GLY A 69 -25.43 4.45 -5.24
N LYS A 70 -24.36 4.77 -4.49
CA LYS A 70 -24.24 4.51 -3.05
C LYS A 70 -24.41 5.78 -2.21
N ILE A 71 -24.89 5.60 -0.98
CA ILE A 71 -24.80 6.60 0.08
C ILE A 71 -23.54 6.28 0.91
N PRO A 72 -22.67 7.25 1.23
CA PRO A 72 -21.44 7.01 2.00
C PRO A 72 -21.70 6.27 3.32
N GLY A 73 -20.88 5.27 3.65
CA GLY A 73 -21.06 4.44 4.85
C GLY A 73 -20.90 5.19 6.18
N GLY A 74 -20.11 6.27 6.21
CA GLY A 74 -19.80 7.05 7.42
C GLY A 74 -21.01 7.63 8.14
N PHE A 75 -20.80 8.07 9.39
CA PHE A 75 -21.88 8.57 10.28
C PHE A 75 -22.70 9.71 9.65
N PHE A 76 -22.04 10.63 8.95
CA PHE A 76 -22.68 11.81 8.35
C PHE A 76 -23.34 11.56 6.99
N LYS A 77 -23.21 10.37 6.39
CA LYS A 77 -23.74 10.03 5.07
C LYS A 77 -23.34 11.02 3.96
N ARG A 78 -22.11 11.54 4.07
CA ARG A 78 -21.47 12.49 3.15
C ARG A 78 -19.99 12.16 3.01
N GLU A 79 -19.42 12.37 1.83
CA GLU A 79 -17.98 12.24 1.60
C GLU A 79 -17.21 13.19 2.53
N GLY A 80 -16.21 12.65 3.23
CA GLY A 80 -15.46 13.34 4.26
C GLY A 80 -14.05 13.69 3.82
N ARG A 81 -13.07 13.36 4.67
CA ARG A 81 -11.65 13.47 4.30
C ARG A 81 -11.33 12.58 3.09
N PRO A 82 -10.37 12.98 2.24
CA PRO A 82 -9.96 12.15 1.12
C PRO A 82 -9.50 10.76 1.56
N ALA A 83 -9.98 9.73 0.88
CA ALA A 83 -9.54 8.35 1.06
C ALA A 83 -8.10 8.16 0.52
N GLU A 84 -7.46 7.06 0.93
CA GLU A 84 -6.11 6.70 0.46
C GLU A 84 -6.06 6.65 -1.08
N ARG A 85 -7.03 5.97 -1.70
CA ARG A 85 -7.17 5.89 -3.16
C ARG A 85 -7.27 7.26 -3.82
N GLU A 86 -8.05 8.18 -3.24
CA GLU A 86 -8.21 9.53 -3.81
C GLU A 86 -6.91 10.32 -3.76
N ILE A 87 -6.15 10.19 -2.67
CA ILE A 87 -4.84 10.81 -2.51
C ILE A 87 -3.85 10.22 -3.53
N LEU A 88 -3.82 8.89 -3.69
CA LEU A 88 -2.94 8.21 -4.63
C LEU A 88 -3.26 8.57 -6.08
N ALA A 89 -4.53 8.56 -6.47
CA ALA A 89 -4.96 8.98 -7.81
C ALA A 89 -4.64 10.45 -8.08
N GLY A 90 -4.83 11.35 -7.11
CA GLY A 90 -4.41 12.75 -7.23
C GLY A 90 -2.90 12.89 -7.47
N ARG A 91 -2.08 12.06 -6.81
CA ARG A 91 -0.63 12.01 -7.07
C ARG A 91 -0.28 11.44 -8.44
N LEU A 92 -0.99 10.41 -8.89
CA LEU A 92 -0.80 9.83 -10.23
C LEU A 92 -1.10 10.85 -11.35
N ILE A 93 -2.02 11.79 -11.12
CA ILE A 93 -2.30 12.89 -12.03
C ILE A 93 -1.23 14.00 -11.93
N ASP A 94 -0.84 14.41 -10.72
CA ASP A 94 0.12 15.49 -10.47
C ASP A 94 1.51 15.22 -11.06
N ARG A 95 2.05 14.01 -10.81
CA ARG A 95 3.42 13.60 -11.15
C ARG A 95 3.78 13.82 -12.62
N PRO A 96 3.01 13.33 -13.62
CA PRO A 96 3.35 13.54 -15.03
C PRO A 96 3.02 14.94 -15.55
N LEU A 97 2.13 15.70 -14.89
CA LEU A 97 1.76 17.05 -15.33
C LEU A 97 2.77 18.11 -14.87
N ARG A 98 3.22 18.02 -13.62
CA ARG A 98 4.07 19.03 -12.96
C ARG A 98 5.33 19.42 -13.76
N PRO A 99 6.09 18.50 -14.37
CA PRO A 99 7.29 18.83 -15.16
C PRO A 99 6.99 19.58 -16.48
N LEU A 100 5.74 19.56 -16.94
CA LEU A 100 5.34 20.13 -18.23
C LEU A 100 4.85 21.57 -18.13
N PHE A 101 4.73 22.11 -16.92
CA PHE A 101 4.54 23.54 -16.72
C PHE A 101 5.85 24.29 -17.02
N PRO A 102 5.79 25.46 -17.68
CA PRO A 102 6.98 26.23 -17.93
C PRO A 102 7.61 26.72 -16.61
N LYS A 103 8.94 26.77 -16.57
CA LYS A 103 9.68 27.37 -15.44
C LYS A 103 9.21 28.80 -15.21
N GLY A 104 9.10 29.21 -13.94
CA GLY A 104 8.60 30.53 -13.56
C GLY A 104 7.07 30.68 -13.55
N PHE A 105 6.31 29.62 -13.85
CA PHE A 105 4.85 29.68 -13.74
C PHE A 105 4.38 29.53 -12.29
N TYR A 106 4.24 30.66 -11.58
CA TYR A 106 3.90 30.70 -10.15
C TYR A 106 2.45 31.13 -9.86
N TYR A 107 1.54 30.85 -10.78
CA TYR A 107 0.10 31.09 -10.58
C TYR A 107 -0.51 29.91 -9.81
N ASP A 108 -1.29 30.22 -8.76
CA ASP A 108 -2.08 29.23 -8.02
C ASP A 108 -2.95 28.46 -9.00
N THR A 109 -2.63 27.17 -9.18
CA THR A 109 -3.26 26.33 -10.19
C THR A 109 -3.91 25.14 -9.53
N GLN A 110 -5.20 24.97 -9.76
CA GLN A 110 -5.97 23.82 -9.30
C GLN A 110 -6.46 23.00 -10.47
N VAL A 111 -6.23 21.69 -10.38
CA VAL A 111 -6.83 20.69 -11.26
C VAL A 111 -7.71 19.79 -10.39
N THR A 112 -8.97 19.64 -10.75
CA THR A 112 -9.90 18.75 -10.05
C THR A 112 -10.43 17.71 -11.01
N ALA A 113 -10.38 16.44 -10.64
CA ALA A 113 -11.00 15.33 -11.35
C ALA A 113 -12.06 14.67 -10.46
N SER A 114 -13.32 14.74 -10.87
CA SER A 114 -14.45 14.17 -10.13
C SER A 114 -15.04 12.99 -10.90
N VAL A 115 -15.10 11.82 -10.26
CA VAL A 115 -15.81 10.65 -10.80
C VAL A 115 -17.31 10.88 -10.62
N LEU A 116 -18.03 10.98 -11.74
CA LEU A 116 -19.48 11.26 -11.77
C LEU A 116 -20.31 10.00 -11.98
N SER A 117 -19.74 8.99 -12.65
CA SER A 117 -20.35 7.68 -12.85
C SER A 117 -19.24 6.63 -12.93
N ALA A 118 -19.46 5.46 -12.34
CA ALA A 118 -18.51 4.35 -12.33
C ALA A 118 -19.25 3.05 -12.66
N ASP A 119 -18.83 2.38 -13.72
CA ASP A 119 -19.45 1.15 -14.23
C ASP A 119 -18.90 -0.13 -13.61
N GLN A 120 -18.06 0.01 -12.58
CA GLN A 120 -17.38 -1.07 -11.86
C GLN A 120 -16.51 -1.98 -12.74
N GLY A 121 -16.36 -1.69 -14.03
CA GLY A 121 -15.55 -2.47 -14.96
C GLY A 121 -14.30 -1.71 -15.42
N ASN A 122 -14.31 -0.38 -15.38
CA ASN A 122 -13.22 0.46 -15.86
C ASN A 122 -12.53 1.23 -14.72
N VAL A 123 -11.20 1.34 -14.80
CA VAL A 123 -10.40 2.08 -13.82
C VAL A 123 -10.55 3.59 -13.99
N THR A 124 -10.80 4.29 -12.88
CA THR A 124 -11.13 5.73 -12.84
C THR A 124 -9.90 6.64 -12.88
N ASP A 125 -8.76 6.17 -12.40
CA ASP A 125 -7.51 6.93 -12.26
C ASP A 125 -6.88 7.26 -13.62
N VAL A 126 -6.77 6.28 -14.52
CA VAL A 126 -6.28 6.45 -15.90
C VAL A 126 -7.14 7.47 -16.66
N LEU A 127 -8.46 7.32 -16.57
CA LEU A 127 -9.40 8.23 -17.22
C LEU A 127 -9.27 9.66 -16.67
N ALA A 128 -9.04 9.81 -15.37
CA ALA A 128 -8.85 11.11 -14.74
C ALA A 128 -7.56 11.82 -15.19
N ILE A 129 -6.46 11.08 -15.41
CA ILE A 129 -5.23 11.65 -15.99
C ILE A 129 -5.51 12.22 -17.38
N ILE A 130 -6.19 11.45 -18.23
CA ILE A 130 -6.56 11.87 -19.59
C ILE A 130 -7.45 13.12 -19.54
N ALA A 131 -8.48 13.12 -18.69
CA ALA A 131 -9.40 14.24 -18.53
C ALA A 131 -8.69 15.51 -18.03
N ALA A 132 -7.84 15.39 -17.00
CA ALA A 132 -7.07 16.49 -16.43
C ALA A 132 -6.11 17.11 -17.46
N SER A 133 -5.40 16.26 -18.20
CA SER A 133 -4.53 16.68 -19.30
C SER A 133 -5.29 17.42 -20.39
N ALA A 134 -6.44 16.90 -20.81
CA ALA A 134 -7.29 17.56 -21.81
C ALA A 134 -7.80 18.91 -21.29
N ALA A 135 -8.28 18.99 -20.05
CA ALA A 135 -8.75 20.26 -19.45
C ALA A 135 -7.65 21.33 -19.41
N LEU A 136 -6.42 20.98 -19.01
CA LEU A 136 -5.26 21.89 -19.08
C LEU A 136 -4.89 22.24 -20.51
N THR A 137 -4.96 21.29 -21.44
CA THR A 137 -4.63 21.52 -22.85
C THR A 137 -5.60 22.50 -23.50
N LEU A 138 -6.88 22.43 -23.18
CA LEU A 138 -7.93 23.32 -23.68
C LEU A 138 -7.95 24.69 -22.99
N SER A 139 -7.39 24.81 -21.80
CA SER A 139 -7.38 26.07 -21.04
C SER A 139 -6.40 27.10 -21.62
N ASP A 140 -6.41 28.31 -21.07
CA ASP A 140 -5.38 29.31 -21.34
C ASP A 140 -4.08 29.06 -20.54
N ILE A 141 -4.04 28.08 -19.64
CA ILE A 141 -2.89 27.77 -18.78
C ILE A 141 -1.79 27.13 -19.65
N PRO A 142 -0.54 27.61 -19.59
CA PRO A 142 0.55 27.05 -20.37
C PRO A 142 0.91 25.65 -19.86
N LEU A 143 0.88 24.70 -20.78
CA LEU A 143 1.33 23.32 -20.61
C LEU A 143 2.09 22.97 -21.88
N LYS A 144 3.34 22.51 -21.74
CA LYS A 144 4.23 22.28 -22.88
C LYS A 144 3.64 21.25 -23.86
N ASP A 145 3.26 20.10 -23.33
CA ASP A 145 2.72 18.97 -24.09
C ASP A 145 1.53 18.35 -23.33
N PRO A 146 0.47 17.89 -24.01
CA PRO A 146 -0.52 17.04 -23.37
C PRO A 146 0.09 15.69 -22.97
N ILE A 147 -0.44 15.11 -21.89
CA ILE A 147 -0.17 13.72 -21.52
C ILE A 147 -1.40 12.84 -21.73
N ALA A 148 -1.21 11.54 -21.84
CA ALA A 148 -2.24 10.56 -21.59
C ALA A 148 -1.65 9.40 -20.78
N SER A 149 -2.51 8.49 -20.35
CA SER A 149 -2.09 7.30 -19.60
C SER A 149 -2.89 6.08 -20.02
N VAL A 150 -2.31 4.91 -19.73
CA VAL A 150 -3.00 3.62 -19.77
C VAL A 150 -2.51 2.77 -18.60
N ARG A 151 -3.30 1.75 -18.25
CA ARG A 151 -2.89 0.69 -17.33
C ARG A 151 -2.60 -0.59 -18.11
N ILE A 152 -1.52 -1.28 -17.81
CA ILE A 152 -1.18 -2.57 -18.39
C ILE A 152 -1.28 -3.64 -17.32
N GLY A 153 -2.07 -4.67 -17.61
CA GLY A 153 -2.08 -5.95 -16.92
C GLY A 153 -1.41 -7.04 -17.75
N ARG A 154 -1.18 -8.21 -17.15
CA ARG A 154 -0.69 -9.40 -17.82
C ARG A 154 -1.36 -10.65 -17.23
N ILE A 155 -2.15 -11.32 -18.06
CA ILE A 155 -2.93 -12.50 -17.69
C ILE A 155 -2.47 -13.65 -18.57
N GLU A 156 -2.10 -14.78 -17.97
CA GLU A 156 -1.56 -15.95 -18.68
C GLU A 156 -0.42 -15.57 -19.66
N GLY A 157 0.45 -14.64 -19.23
CA GLY A 157 1.59 -14.15 -20.01
C GLY A 157 1.25 -13.16 -21.14
N ARG A 158 -0.02 -12.78 -21.33
CA ARG A 158 -0.46 -11.83 -22.37
C ARG A 158 -0.77 -10.46 -21.78
N PHE A 159 -0.25 -9.40 -22.39
CA PHE A 159 -0.55 -8.04 -21.96
C PHE A 159 -2.00 -7.65 -22.27
N VAL A 160 -2.61 -6.94 -21.32
CA VAL A 160 -3.98 -6.43 -21.39
C VAL A 160 -3.94 -4.94 -21.12
N ILE A 161 -4.41 -4.14 -22.07
CA ILE A 161 -4.54 -2.68 -21.92
C ILE A 161 -5.83 -2.36 -21.16
N ASN A 162 -5.74 -1.43 -20.20
CA ASN A 162 -6.83 -1.01 -19.32
C ASN A 162 -7.65 -2.21 -18.79
N PRO A 163 -7.01 -3.13 -18.05
CA PRO A 163 -7.69 -4.27 -17.44
C PRO A 163 -8.80 -3.81 -16.50
N SER A 164 -9.89 -4.57 -16.45
CA SER A 164 -10.95 -4.41 -15.44
C SER A 164 -10.46 -4.82 -14.05
N PHE A 165 -11.21 -4.54 -12.99
CA PHE A 165 -10.79 -4.92 -11.63
C PHE A 165 -10.62 -6.43 -11.48
N ALA A 166 -11.55 -7.24 -12.01
CA ALA A 166 -11.41 -8.70 -11.99
C ALA A 166 -10.18 -9.19 -12.75
N GLU A 167 -9.84 -8.53 -13.87
CA GLU A 167 -8.64 -8.81 -14.64
C GLU A 167 -7.36 -8.38 -13.91
N ILE A 168 -7.39 -7.28 -13.15
CA ILE A 168 -6.27 -6.84 -12.31
C ILE A 168 -6.00 -7.86 -11.21
N GLU A 169 -7.04 -8.40 -10.57
CA GLU A 169 -6.87 -9.44 -9.53
C GLU A 169 -6.29 -10.74 -10.11
N ALA A 170 -6.64 -11.10 -11.35
CA ALA A 170 -6.09 -12.25 -12.05
C ALA A 170 -4.70 -12.00 -12.69
N SER A 171 -4.21 -10.76 -12.62
CA SER A 171 -3.02 -10.31 -13.34
C SER A 171 -1.75 -10.43 -12.48
N ASP A 172 -0.65 -10.85 -13.09
CA ASP A 172 0.67 -10.83 -12.46
C ASP A 172 1.42 -9.49 -12.65
N LEU A 173 0.79 -8.52 -13.32
CA LEU A 173 1.28 -7.16 -13.56
C LEU A 173 0.16 -6.13 -13.34
N ASN A 174 0.45 -5.01 -12.72
CA ASN A 174 -0.45 -3.87 -12.67
C ASN A 174 0.36 -2.59 -12.77
N LEU A 175 0.48 -2.06 -13.99
CA LEU A 175 1.37 -0.96 -14.31
C LEU A 175 0.60 0.21 -14.92
N VAL A 176 0.57 1.35 -14.24
CA VAL A 176 0.08 2.61 -14.80
C VAL A 176 1.25 3.35 -15.43
N VAL A 177 1.09 3.75 -16.68
CA VAL A 177 2.08 4.52 -17.44
C VAL A 177 1.41 5.79 -17.95
N ALA A 178 2.07 6.92 -17.76
CA ALA A 178 1.67 8.20 -18.34
C ALA A 178 2.84 8.81 -19.13
N GLY A 179 2.53 9.46 -20.25
CA GLY A 179 3.55 10.00 -21.14
C GLY A 179 3.01 11.07 -22.09
N THR A 180 3.92 11.72 -22.77
CA THR A 180 3.68 12.60 -23.93
C THR A 180 3.76 11.78 -25.22
N THR A 181 3.59 12.44 -26.37
CA THR A 181 3.78 11.80 -27.69
C THR A 181 5.18 11.20 -27.82
N GLU A 182 6.19 11.93 -27.35
CA GLU A 182 7.59 11.58 -27.55
C GLU A 182 8.13 10.62 -26.49
N ALA A 183 7.59 10.67 -25.26
CA ALA A 183 8.18 9.87 -24.19
C ALA A 183 7.26 9.55 -23.01
N VAL A 184 7.65 8.53 -22.27
CA VAL A 184 7.10 8.19 -20.96
C VAL A 184 7.54 9.24 -19.94
N MET A 185 6.60 9.73 -19.14
CA MET A 185 6.83 10.74 -18.09
C MET A 185 6.74 10.15 -16.69
N MET A 186 5.87 9.16 -16.50
CA MET A 186 5.61 8.56 -15.21
C MET A 186 5.26 7.08 -15.37
N VAL A 187 5.81 6.26 -14.48
CA VAL A 187 5.41 4.86 -14.31
C VAL A 187 5.10 4.62 -12.83
N GLU A 188 4.06 3.86 -12.55
CA GLU A 188 3.78 3.35 -11.23
C GLU A 188 3.06 2.00 -11.31
N GLY A 189 3.63 0.97 -10.69
CA GLY A 189 3.00 -0.35 -10.71
C GLY A 189 3.66 -1.39 -9.84
N GLY A 190 3.01 -2.55 -9.80
CA GLY A 190 3.42 -3.75 -9.08
C GLY A 190 3.42 -4.96 -10.01
N ALA A 191 4.18 -5.99 -9.64
CA ALA A 191 4.35 -7.20 -10.43
C ALA A 191 4.62 -8.41 -9.52
N HIS A 192 4.28 -9.61 -9.95
CA HIS A 192 4.59 -10.86 -9.22
C HIS A 192 5.94 -11.41 -9.69
N GLU A 193 7.03 -10.75 -9.30
CA GLU A 193 8.42 -11.14 -9.57
C GLU A 193 8.71 -11.28 -11.09
N LEU A 194 8.40 -10.24 -11.86
CA LEU A 194 8.57 -10.24 -13.32
C LEU A 194 9.96 -9.74 -13.75
N SER A 195 10.46 -10.22 -14.89
CA SER A 195 11.76 -9.78 -15.41
C SER A 195 11.75 -8.30 -15.82
N GLU A 196 12.91 -7.65 -15.76
CA GLU A 196 13.12 -6.28 -16.23
C GLU A 196 12.70 -6.13 -17.70
N GLN A 197 12.96 -7.13 -18.56
CA GLN A 197 12.52 -7.15 -19.95
C GLN A 197 10.99 -7.07 -20.08
N THR A 198 10.26 -7.84 -19.28
CA THR A 198 8.79 -7.82 -19.30
C THR A 198 8.27 -6.42 -18.92
N MET A 199 8.92 -5.76 -17.96
CA MET A 199 8.55 -4.40 -17.56
C MET A 199 8.77 -3.40 -18.70
N ILE A 200 9.88 -3.52 -19.44
CA ILE A 200 10.17 -2.69 -20.61
C ILE A 200 9.11 -2.91 -21.70
N ASP A 201 8.80 -4.16 -22.03
CA ASP A 201 7.81 -4.50 -23.06
C ASP A 201 6.43 -3.90 -22.72
N ALA A 202 6.02 -3.97 -21.44
CA ALA A 202 4.78 -3.38 -20.96
C ALA A 202 4.78 -1.84 -21.10
N ILE A 203 5.90 -1.18 -20.78
CA ILE A 203 6.04 0.28 -20.90
C ILE A 203 6.00 0.72 -22.37
N SER A 204 6.67 -0.01 -23.27
CA SER A 204 6.67 0.29 -24.71
C SER A 204 5.28 0.11 -25.32
N LEU A 205 4.55 -0.96 -24.95
CA LEU A 205 3.15 -1.15 -25.35
C LEU A 205 2.27 0.01 -24.84
N ALA A 206 2.42 0.39 -23.58
CA ALA A 206 1.65 1.49 -23.00
C ALA A 206 1.89 2.81 -23.74
N HIS A 207 3.15 3.12 -24.07
CA HIS A 207 3.49 4.36 -24.78
C HIS A 207 2.87 4.43 -26.17
N ALA A 208 2.81 3.30 -26.88
CA ALA A 208 2.16 3.24 -28.19
C ALA A 208 0.67 3.61 -28.13
N GLU A 209 -0.05 3.14 -27.11
CA GLU A 209 -1.46 3.49 -26.90
C GLU A 209 -1.64 4.94 -26.45
N ILE A 210 -0.77 5.44 -25.55
CA ILE A 210 -0.77 6.83 -25.07
C ILE A 210 -0.73 7.82 -26.24
N ARG A 211 0.09 7.56 -27.27
CA ARG A 211 0.17 8.41 -28.46
C ARG A 211 -1.17 8.57 -29.19
N LYS A 212 -1.96 7.50 -29.29
CA LYS A 212 -3.30 7.54 -29.92
C LYS A 212 -4.26 8.42 -29.12
N ILE A 213 -4.21 8.36 -27.79
CA ILE A 213 -5.05 9.17 -26.91
C ILE A 213 -4.70 10.65 -27.01
N ILE A 214 -3.40 10.95 -27.05
CA ILE A 214 -2.90 12.33 -27.21
C ILE A 214 -3.38 12.93 -28.54
N GLU A 215 -3.38 12.16 -29.62
CA GLU A 215 -3.94 12.61 -30.91
C GLU A 215 -5.41 13.06 -30.76
N GLY A 216 -6.21 12.30 -29.98
CA GLY A 216 -7.58 12.67 -29.62
C GLY A 216 -7.65 14.00 -28.85
N ILE A 217 -6.81 14.19 -27.83
CA ILE A 217 -6.74 15.44 -27.06
C ILE A 217 -6.39 16.63 -27.97
N LEU A 218 -5.43 16.46 -28.89
CA LEU A 218 -5.02 17.49 -29.83
C LEU A 218 -6.12 17.83 -30.84
N LYS A 219 -6.89 16.84 -31.32
CA LYS A 219 -8.09 17.08 -32.14
C LYS A 219 -9.12 17.92 -31.38
N LEU A 220 -9.36 17.63 -30.10
CA LEU A 220 -10.28 18.43 -29.28
C LEU A 220 -9.75 19.85 -29.06
N LYS A 221 -8.44 20.01 -28.83
CA LYS A 221 -7.77 21.32 -28.72
C LYS A 221 -7.97 22.16 -29.99
N ALA A 222 -7.86 21.56 -31.18
CA ALA A 222 -8.08 22.28 -32.43
C ALA A 222 -9.51 22.83 -32.57
N LEU A 223 -10.50 22.17 -31.96
CA LEU A 223 -11.90 22.60 -32.00
C LEU A 223 -12.25 23.64 -30.93
N ALA A 224 -11.66 23.54 -29.73
CA ALA A 224 -12.15 24.26 -28.55
C ALA A 224 -11.04 24.82 -27.63
N GLY A 225 -9.77 24.75 -28.03
CA GLY A 225 -8.64 25.22 -27.23
C GLY A 225 -8.57 26.75 -27.15
N LYS A 226 -8.30 27.26 -25.95
CA LYS A 226 -8.05 28.69 -25.73
C LYS A 226 -6.58 29.04 -26.06
N PRO A 227 -6.31 30.29 -26.48
CA PRO A 227 -4.94 30.78 -26.58
C PRO A 227 -4.22 30.67 -25.22
N LYS A 228 -2.96 30.23 -25.25
CA LYS A 228 -2.15 30.11 -24.03
C LYS A 228 -1.75 31.50 -23.54
N ARG A 229 -1.83 31.74 -22.24
CA ARG A 229 -1.30 32.94 -21.59
C ARG A 229 0.22 32.79 -21.44
N GLU A 230 0.94 33.88 -21.67
CA GLU A 230 2.39 33.91 -21.48
C GLU A 230 2.74 33.96 -19.98
N PRO A 231 3.64 33.11 -19.48
CA PRO A 231 4.14 33.23 -18.12
C PRO A 231 4.94 34.54 -17.97
N ILE A 232 4.82 35.19 -16.82
CA ILE A 232 5.73 36.28 -16.46
C ILE A 232 7.10 35.65 -16.20
N GLN A 233 8.03 35.82 -17.14
CA GLN A 233 9.42 35.41 -16.96
C GLN A 233 10.18 36.51 -16.23
N LYS A 234 10.69 36.19 -15.04
CA LYS A 234 11.65 37.05 -14.35
C LYS A 234 13.00 36.86 -15.05
N THR A 235 13.45 37.86 -15.80
CA THR A 235 14.78 37.85 -16.39
C THR A 235 15.81 38.29 -15.35
N MET A 236 16.85 37.49 -15.16
CA MET A 236 17.95 37.82 -14.27
C MET A 236 18.92 38.77 -14.97
N ASP A 237 19.48 39.71 -14.22
CA ASP A 237 20.50 40.64 -14.69
C ASP A 237 21.79 39.88 -15.06
N PRO A 238 22.19 39.83 -16.36
CA PRO A 238 23.36 39.07 -16.79
C PRO A 238 24.66 39.52 -16.10
N SER A 239 24.77 40.82 -15.77
CA SER A 239 25.97 41.36 -15.10
C SER A 239 26.08 40.86 -13.66
N LEU A 240 24.94 40.69 -12.97
CA LEU A 240 24.90 40.08 -11.66
C LEU A 240 25.30 38.60 -11.72
N VAL A 241 24.80 37.86 -12.71
CA VAL A 241 25.15 36.44 -12.91
C VAL A 241 26.66 36.26 -13.04
N GLU A 242 27.31 37.04 -13.90
CA GLU A 242 28.76 37.00 -14.10
C GLU A 242 29.53 37.39 -12.83
N THR A 243 29.05 38.40 -12.10
CA THR A 243 29.64 38.86 -10.84
C THR A 243 29.57 37.79 -9.76
N VAL A 244 28.41 37.15 -9.57
CA VAL A 244 28.23 36.05 -8.60
C VAL A 244 29.14 34.89 -8.99
N GLN A 245 29.10 34.47 -10.25
CA GLN A 245 29.87 33.33 -10.76
C GLN A 245 31.38 33.51 -10.53
N SER A 246 31.94 34.68 -10.87
CA SER A 246 33.37 34.95 -10.69
C SER A 246 33.81 34.91 -9.22
N LYS A 247 32.92 35.25 -8.28
CA LYS A 247 33.21 35.28 -6.84
C LYS A 247 33.16 33.91 -6.16
N CYS A 248 32.23 33.05 -6.55
CA CYS A 248 31.93 31.84 -5.76
C CYS A 248 32.11 30.50 -6.50
N LEU A 249 32.18 30.47 -7.84
CA LEU A 249 32.17 29.19 -8.58
C LEU A 249 33.28 28.23 -8.17
N LYS A 250 34.51 28.74 -7.94
CA LYS A 250 35.62 27.91 -7.47
C LYS A 250 35.31 27.30 -6.09
N SER A 251 34.85 28.11 -5.16
CA SER A 251 34.50 27.69 -3.79
C SER A 251 33.31 26.73 -3.78
N ILE A 252 32.33 26.91 -4.68
CA ILE A 252 31.23 25.94 -4.90
C ILE A 252 31.80 24.60 -5.34
N ASN A 253 32.67 24.58 -6.36
CA ASN A 253 33.27 23.35 -6.86
C ASN A 253 34.07 22.58 -5.79
N GLU A 254 34.67 23.28 -4.83
CA GLU A 254 35.35 22.68 -3.69
C GLU A 254 34.36 22.17 -2.63
N ALA A 255 33.31 22.96 -2.33
CA ALA A 255 32.32 22.63 -1.31
C ALA A 255 31.43 21.42 -1.69
N VAL A 256 31.07 21.28 -2.97
CA VAL A 256 30.21 20.17 -3.43
C VAL A 256 30.87 18.79 -3.29
N LEU A 257 32.20 18.75 -3.12
CA LEU A 257 32.99 17.54 -2.89
C LEU A 257 33.01 17.09 -1.42
N ILE A 258 32.43 17.87 -0.50
CA ILE A 258 32.33 17.49 0.92
C ILE A 258 31.33 16.32 1.06
N PRO A 259 31.76 15.13 1.54
CA PRO A 259 30.87 13.97 1.51
C PRO A 259 29.70 14.03 2.49
N ASN A 260 29.95 14.50 3.73
CA ASN A 260 28.92 14.62 4.76
C ASN A 260 27.89 15.69 4.39
N LYS A 261 26.59 15.34 4.47
CA LYS A 261 25.50 16.22 4.05
C LYS A 261 25.46 17.52 4.84
N THR A 262 25.50 17.45 6.17
CA THR A 262 25.39 18.62 7.04
C THR A 262 26.57 19.57 6.85
N ALA A 263 27.80 19.04 6.88
CA ALA A 263 29.01 19.83 6.67
C ALA A 263 29.04 20.50 5.29
N ARG A 264 28.57 19.80 4.24
CA ARG A 264 28.42 20.38 2.89
C ARG A 264 27.43 21.54 2.90
N GLN A 265 26.26 21.36 3.50
CA GLN A 265 25.22 22.39 3.57
C GLN A 265 25.72 23.61 4.36
N GLU A 266 26.34 23.41 5.51
CA GLU A 266 26.91 24.50 6.33
C GLU A 266 27.94 25.32 5.56
N ARG A 267 28.81 24.65 4.77
CA ARG A 267 29.80 25.35 3.94
C ARG A 267 29.15 26.16 2.82
N LEU A 268 28.16 25.60 2.13
CA LEU A 268 27.43 26.27 1.06
C LEU A 268 26.63 27.46 1.60
N ASP A 269 25.97 27.31 2.74
CA ASP A 269 25.21 28.38 3.40
C ASP A 269 26.14 29.53 3.85
N ALA A 270 27.30 29.21 4.41
CA ALA A 270 28.30 30.20 4.77
C ALA A 270 28.80 30.96 3.53
N LEU A 271 29.09 30.24 2.44
CA LEU A 271 29.53 30.84 1.18
C LEU A 271 28.43 31.73 0.57
N LEU A 272 27.17 31.31 0.59
CA LEU A 272 26.05 32.11 0.11
C LEU A 272 25.94 33.43 0.88
N LYS A 273 26.04 33.39 2.22
CA LYS A 273 26.03 34.59 3.07
C LYS A 273 27.21 35.52 2.78
N GLU A 274 28.40 34.97 2.57
CA GLU A 274 29.59 35.74 2.16
C GLU A 274 29.36 36.47 0.83
N VAL A 275 28.78 35.79 -0.17
CA VAL A 275 28.52 36.36 -1.50
C VAL A 275 27.43 37.43 -1.42
N GLN A 276 26.34 37.18 -0.68
CA GLN A 276 25.29 38.17 -0.44
C GLN A 276 25.85 39.43 0.22
N ALA A 277 26.69 39.29 1.25
CA ALA A 277 27.31 40.42 1.93
C ALA A 277 28.26 41.23 1.03
N GLN A 278 28.89 40.61 0.03
CA GLN A 278 29.76 41.29 -0.93
C GLN A 278 29.02 42.04 -2.04
N ILE A 279 27.78 41.65 -2.33
CA ILE A 279 26.99 42.18 -3.44
C ILE A 279 25.97 43.23 -2.97
N ASN A 280 25.34 42.99 -1.82
CA ASN A 280 24.36 43.92 -1.27
C ASN A 280 25.03 45.22 -0.82
N THR A 281 24.34 46.34 -1.04
CA THR A 281 24.71 47.65 -0.50
C THR A 281 23.60 48.16 0.43
N PRO A 282 23.84 49.17 1.28
CA PRO A 282 22.79 49.77 2.12
C PRO A 282 21.57 50.26 1.33
N GLU A 283 21.75 50.58 0.05
CA GLU A 283 20.73 51.10 -0.86
C GLU A 283 20.04 50.05 -1.72
N ALA A 284 20.56 48.80 -1.79
CA ALA A 284 20.00 47.73 -2.63
C ALA A 284 20.24 46.33 -2.05
N ASP A 285 19.15 45.66 -1.64
CA ASP A 285 19.15 44.24 -1.25
C ASP A 285 18.80 43.37 -2.47
N ARG A 286 19.80 42.63 -2.96
CA ARG A 286 19.69 41.68 -4.07
C ARG A 286 19.81 40.23 -3.60
N SER A 287 19.63 39.97 -2.29
CA SER A 287 19.86 38.65 -1.69
C SER A 287 19.09 37.53 -2.39
N GLN A 288 17.83 37.77 -2.77
CA GLN A 288 17.00 36.76 -3.45
C GLN A 288 17.54 36.42 -4.84
N GLU A 289 17.92 37.43 -5.63
CA GLU A 289 18.53 37.20 -6.96
C GLU A 289 19.85 36.43 -6.81
N VAL A 290 20.70 36.81 -5.84
CA VAL A 290 21.96 36.13 -5.56
C VAL A 290 21.74 34.66 -5.16
N THR A 291 20.76 34.38 -4.31
CA THR A 291 20.38 33.01 -3.92
C THR A 291 19.93 32.18 -5.12
N GLU A 292 19.08 32.73 -5.99
CA GLU A 292 18.62 32.08 -7.22
C GLU A 292 19.82 31.71 -8.13
N ILE A 293 20.75 32.65 -8.36
CA ILE A 293 21.98 32.42 -9.16
C ILE A 293 22.86 31.35 -8.50
N PHE A 294 23.08 31.47 -7.19
CA PHE A 294 23.95 30.58 -6.45
C PHE A 294 23.50 29.12 -6.54
N HIS A 295 22.21 28.86 -6.37
CA HIS A 295 21.65 27.50 -6.48
C HIS A 295 21.71 26.96 -7.92
N GLU A 296 21.58 27.82 -8.94
CA GLU A 296 21.79 27.39 -10.33
C GLU A 296 23.26 27.02 -10.60
N LEU A 297 24.21 27.79 -10.07
CA LEU A 297 25.64 27.48 -10.15
C LEU A 297 25.99 26.19 -9.40
N GLU A 298 25.43 25.98 -8.21
CA GLU A 298 25.56 24.76 -7.43
C GLU A 298 25.05 23.55 -8.23
N ARG A 299 23.84 23.66 -8.80
CA ARG A 299 23.24 22.63 -9.66
C ARG A 299 24.16 22.28 -10.82
N ASN A 300 24.67 23.28 -11.53
CA ASN A 300 25.53 23.08 -12.70
C ASN A 300 26.88 22.47 -12.31
N ALA A 301 27.47 22.90 -11.19
CA ALA A 301 28.73 22.36 -10.68
C ALA A 301 28.62 20.86 -10.37
N VAL A 302 27.58 20.44 -9.65
CA VAL A 302 27.35 19.02 -9.31
C VAL A 302 27.12 18.19 -10.57
N ARG A 303 26.28 18.66 -11.48
CA ARG A 303 25.97 17.94 -12.73
C ARG A 303 27.21 17.76 -13.60
N GLN A 304 27.98 18.83 -13.82
CA GLN A 304 29.21 18.79 -14.61
C GLN A 304 30.26 17.85 -13.99
N MET A 305 30.41 17.87 -12.67
CA MET A 305 31.29 16.95 -11.96
C MET A 305 30.92 15.49 -12.23
N ILE A 306 29.65 15.13 -12.11
CA ILE A 306 29.17 13.76 -12.34
C ILE A 306 29.38 13.36 -13.81
N LEU A 307 29.00 14.23 -14.76
CA LEU A 307 29.08 13.94 -16.19
C LEU A 307 30.52 13.81 -16.71
N THR A 308 31.45 14.64 -16.20
CA THR A 308 32.82 14.71 -16.73
C THR A 308 33.81 13.84 -15.96
N LYS A 309 33.67 13.76 -14.63
CA LYS A 309 34.61 13.02 -13.77
C LYS A 309 34.07 11.67 -13.34
N GLY A 310 32.76 11.42 -13.46
CA GLY A 310 32.13 10.19 -12.98
C GLY A 310 32.11 10.04 -11.45
N ILE A 311 32.37 11.14 -10.72
CA ILE A 311 32.46 11.20 -9.26
C ILE A 311 31.25 11.97 -8.74
N ARG A 312 30.65 11.46 -7.67
CA ARG A 312 29.46 12.03 -7.01
C ARG A 312 29.83 12.91 -5.83
N ALA A 313 28.85 13.63 -5.30
CA ALA A 313 29.04 14.60 -4.20
C ALA A 313 29.57 13.95 -2.90
N ASP A 314 29.38 12.64 -2.73
CA ASP A 314 29.91 11.86 -1.61
C ASP A 314 31.16 11.04 -1.95
N GLY A 315 31.77 11.28 -3.11
CA GLY A 315 32.98 10.62 -3.57
C GLY A 315 32.78 9.25 -4.23
N ARG A 316 31.54 8.74 -4.30
CA ARG A 316 31.21 7.48 -4.97
C ARG A 316 31.29 7.57 -6.49
N GLY A 317 31.51 6.42 -7.12
CA GLY A 317 31.22 6.22 -8.53
C GLY A 317 29.71 6.12 -8.80
N CYS A 318 29.35 6.16 -10.09
CA CYS A 318 27.95 6.21 -10.54
C CYS A 318 27.16 4.92 -10.20
N SER A 319 27.83 3.77 -10.13
CA SER A 319 27.19 2.49 -9.82
C SER A 319 27.28 2.07 -8.35
N ASP A 320 28.03 2.81 -7.53
CA ASP A 320 28.31 2.43 -6.14
C ASP A 320 27.10 2.65 -5.23
N ILE A 321 26.90 1.73 -4.30
CA ILE A 321 25.84 1.81 -3.27
C ILE A 321 26.46 2.28 -1.96
N ARG A 322 25.73 3.09 -1.18
CA ARG A 322 26.19 3.55 0.14
C ARG A 322 26.37 2.38 1.10
N PRO A 323 27.17 2.53 2.17
CA PRO A 323 27.28 1.52 3.22
C PRO A 323 25.91 1.14 3.78
N ILE A 324 25.68 -0.16 3.98
CA ILE A 324 24.42 -0.71 4.50
C ILE A 324 24.70 -1.42 5.83
N THR A 325 23.89 -1.12 6.84
CA THR A 325 23.78 -1.89 8.07
C THR A 325 22.34 -2.36 8.25
N CYS A 326 22.19 -3.56 8.81
CA CYS A 326 20.91 -4.20 9.02
C CYS A 326 20.91 -4.84 10.41
N GLU A 327 19.94 -4.48 11.24
CA GLU A 327 19.72 -5.05 12.55
C GLU A 327 18.27 -5.54 12.66
N VAL A 328 18.05 -6.67 13.32
CA VAL A 328 16.73 -7.27 13.55
C VAL A 328 16.48 -7.48 15.04
N GLY A 329 15.22 -7.51 15.47
CA GLY A 329 14.86 -7.67 16.89
C GLY A 329 15.25 -6.47 17.75
N VAL A 330 15.30 -5.27 17.17
CA VAL A 330 15.75 -4.03 17.83
C VAL A 330 14.81 -3.55 18.93
N LEU A 331 13.52 -3.90 18.86
CA LEU A 331 12.50 -3.51 19.86
C LEU A 331 11.96 -4.72 20.64
N PRO A 332 12.10 -4.76 21.98
CA PRO A 332 11.86 -5.96 22.78
C PRO A 332 10.39 -6.38 22.92
N ARG A 333 9.44 -5.48 22.64
CA ARG A 333 7.99 -5.72 22.83
C ARG A 333 7.21 -5.86 21.53
N THR A 334 7.90 -5.80 20.40
CA THR A 334 7.27 -5.89 19.07
C THR A 334 7.25 -7.33 18.58
N HIS A 335 6.36 -7.65 17.64
CA HIS A 335 6.33 -9.01 17.07
C HIS A 335 7.52 -9.24 16.14
N GLY A 336 7.91 -8.23 15.37
CA GLY A 336 9.21 -8.17 14.70
C GLY A 336 9.62 -6.74 14.47
N SER A 337 10.92 -6.50 14.42
CA SER A 337 11.46 -5.16 14.20
C SER A 337 12.79 -5.22 13.47
N ALA A 338 13.08 -4.19 12.69
CA ALA A 338 14.35 -4.04 12.02
C ALA A 338 14.76 -2.57 11.92
N LEU A 339 16.07 -2.33 12.08
CA LEU A 339 16.71 -1.06 11.76
C LEU A 339 17.54 -1.27 10.50
N PHE A 340 17.08 -0.67 9.40
CA PHE A 340 17.79 -0.68 8.13
C PHE A 340 18.39 0.69 7.89
N THR A 341 19.71 0.77 7.75
CA THR A 341 20.43 2.01 7.42
C THR A 341 21.21 1.83 6.13
N ARG A 342 21.08 2.79 5.20
CA ARG A 342 21.86 2.89 3.97
C ARG A 342 22.39 4.31 3.81
N GLY A 343 23.68 4.49 4.10
CA GLY A 343 24.26 5.82 4.29
C GLY A 343 23.48 6.62 5.35
N GLU A 344 23.11 7.86 5.03
CA GLU A 344 22.31 8.74 5.91
C GLU A 344 20.80 8.59 5.65
N THR A 345 20.33 7.37 5.35
CA THR A 345 18.91 7.02 5.26
C THR A 345 18.64 5.83 6.18
N GLN A 346 17.80 6.03 7.18
CA GLN A 346 17.51 5.03 8.22
C GLN A 346 16.00 4.84 8.39
N SER A 347 15.57 3.58 8.34
CA SER A 347 14.19 3.17 8.56
C SER A 347 14.13 2.21 9.74
N LEU A 348 13.36 2.57 10.76
CA LEU A 348 12.89 1.66 11.80
C LEU A 348 11.56 1.05 11.34
N ALA A 349 11.59 -0.22 10.94
CA ALA A 349 10.41 -0.96 10.51
C ALA A 349 9.94 -1.90 11.63
N VAL A 350 8.64 -1.91 11.89
CA VAL A 350 8.02 -2.71 12.95
C VAL A 350 6.82 -3.45 12.40
N VAL A 351 6.78 -4.76 12.65
CA VAL A 351 5.66 -5.65 12.32
C VAL A 351 4.79 -5.87 13.54
N THR A 352 3.48 -5.82 13.33
CA THR A 352 2.46 -6.24 14.27
C THR A 352 1.53 -7.23 13.58
N LEU A 353 1.20 -8.30 14.30
CA LEU A 353 0.33 -9.39 13.86
C LEU A 353 -0.98 -9.27 14.62
N GLY A 354 -2.09 -9.26 13.89
CA GLY A 354 -3.43 -9.11 14.42
C GLY A 354 -4.36 -10.20 13.93
N THR A 355 -5.61 -10.07 14.36
CA THR A 355 -6.75 -10.94 14.02
C THR A 355 -7.62 -10.31 12.94
N SER A 356 -8.68 -10.98 12.51
CA SER A 356 -9.67 -10.45 11.56
C SER A 356 -10.34 -9.16 12.04
N GLU A 357 -10.51 -8.97 13.35
CA GLU A 357 -11.01 -7.71 13.92
C GLU A 357 -10.10 -6.50 13.64
N ASP A 358 -8.81 -6.76 13.39
CA ASP A 358 -7.80 -5.72 13.12
C ASP A 358 -7.70 -5.41 11.61
N GLU A 359 -8.46 -6.11 10.76
CA GLU A 359 -8.52 -5.83 9.32
C GLU A 359 -9.10 -4.43 9.05
N GLN A 360 -8.49 -3.73 8.11
CA GLN A 360 -8.99 -2.42 7.71
C GLN A 360 -10.14 -2.61 6.70
N ARG A 361 -11.35 -2.20 7.09
CA ARG A 361 -12.49 -2.10 6.17
C ARG A 361 -12.29 -0.93 5.21
N ILE A 362 -12.44 -1.20 3.93
CA ILE A 362 -12.36 -0.23 2.84
C ILE A 362 -13.75 -0.10 2.23
N ASP A 363 -14.31 1.11 2.31
CA ASP A 363 -15.54 1.49 1.62
C ASP A 363 -15.14 2.24 0.34
N ALA A 364 -15.18 1.54 -0.79
CA ALA A 364 -14.79 2.07 -2.10
C ALA A 364 -15.98 2.10 -3.08
N LEU A 365 -15.82 2.80 -4.20
CA LEU A 365 -16.84 2.84 -5.25
C LEU A 365 -17.19 1.43 -5.75
N GLU A 366 -16.18 0.57 -5.88
CA GLU A 366 -16.32 -0.81 -6.36
C GLU A 366 -17.07 -1.71 -5.36
N GLY A 367 -16.99 -1.44 -4.07
CA GLY A 367 -17.52 -2.35 -3.04
C GLY A 367 -16.92 -2.10 -1.68
N GLU A 368 -17.50 -2.76 -0.68
CA GLU A 368 -16.80 -2.95 0.59
C GLU A 368 -15.78 -4.09 0.43
N SER A 369 -14.55 -3.86 0.88
CA SER A 369 -13.52 -4.89 0.94
C SER A 369 -12.75 -4.78 2.25
N THR A 370 -11.94 -5.80 2.56
CA THR A 370 -11.05 -5.76 3.72
C THR A 370 -9.59 -5.82 3.27
N LYS A 371 -8.76 -5.08 3.99
CA LYS A 371 -7.32 -4.99 3.77
C LYS A 371 -6.63 -5.66 4.96
N THR A 372 -6.07 -6.84 4.69
CA THR A 372 -5.38 -7.69 5.67
C THR A 372 -3.90 -7.35 5.80
N PHE A 373 -3.30 -6.72 4.79
CA PHE A 373 -1.92 -6.25 4.80
C PHE A 373 -1.88 -4.73 4.69
N MET A 374 -1.31 -4.08 5.69
CA MET A 374 -1.23 -2.62 5.80
C MET A 374 0.22 -2.19 5.98
N LEU A 375 0.67 -1.21 5.21
CA LEU A 375 1.94 -0.54 5.44
C LEU A 375 1.74 0.95 5.68
N HIS A 376 2.12 1.41 6.86
CA HIS A 376 2.11 2.82 7.23
C HIS A 376 3.54 3.36 7.23
N TYR A 377 3.74 4.45 6.52
CA TYR A 377 5.01 5.14 6.38
C TYR A 377 4.90 6.52 7.05
N ASN A 378 5.87 6.84 7.92
CA ASN A 378 5.93 8.11 8.63
C ASN A 378 7.26 8.81 8.35
N PHE A 379 7.20 10.12 8.08
CA PHE A 379 8.38 10.95 7.80
C PHE A 379 8.45 12.13 8.78
N PRO A 380 8.90 11.89 10.02
CA PRO A 380 8.97 12.93 11.02
C PRO A 380 9.98 14.03 10.63
N PRO A 381 9.75 15.31 10.98
CA PRO A 381 10.62 16.43 10.60
C PRO A 381 12.08 16.29 11.06
N PHE A 382 12.32 15.65 12.20
CA PHE A 382 13.67 15.42 12.72
C PHE A 382 14.52 14.56 11.77
N SER A 383 13.90 13.72 10.93
CA SER A 383 14.61 12.85 9.98
C SER A 383 15.42 13.61 8.93
N VAL A 384 15.12 14.90 8.75
CA VAL A 384 15.85 15.82 7.88
C VAL A 384 16.45 17.00 8.67
N GLY A 385 16.41 16.95 10.00
CA GLY A 385 16.94 18.01 10.88
C GLY A 385 16.07 19.26 10.96
N GLU A 386 14.79 19.18 10.63
CA GLU A 386 13.87 20.33 10.62
C GLU A 386 12.89 20.31 11.80
N ALA A 387 12.48 21.49 12.27
CA ALA A 387 11.40 21.64 13.25
C ALA A 387 10.10 22.07 12.55
N ARG A 388 9.09 21.19 12.53
CA ARG A 388 7.74 21.48 11.97
C ARG A 388 6.65 20.85 12.84
N PRO A 389 5.42 21.39 12.85
CA PRO A 389 4.31 20.79 13.58
C PRO A 389 4.01 19.37 13.10
N MET A 390 3.89 18.42 14.04
CA MET A 390 3.43 17.06 13.74
C MET A 390 1.94 17.10 13.39
N ARG A 391 1.61 16.78 12.14
CA ARG A 391 0.25 16.62 11.63
C ARG A 391 0.03 15.17 11.21
N GLY A 392 -1.20 14.85 10.79
CA GLY A 392 -1.46 13.56 10.14
C GLY A 392 -0.66 13.38 8.84
N PRO A 393 -0.57 12.15 8.32
CA PRO A 393 0.27 11.83 7.17
C PRO A 393 -0.15 12.63 5.93
N GLY A 394 0.83 13.25 5.28
CA GLY A 394 0.66 13.99 4.04
C GLY A 394 0.59 13.07 2.82
N ARG A 395 0.32 13.66 1.66
CA ARG A 395 0.21 12.93 0.39
C ARG A 395 1.47 12.11 0.07
N ARG A 396 2.66 12.64 0.34
CA ARG A 396 3.94 11.95 0.05
C ARG A 396 4.13 10.72 0.91
N GLU A 397 3.79 10.81 2.19
CA GLU A 397 3.90 9.68 3.13
C GLU A 397 2.97 8.54 2.73
N ILE A 398 1.72 8.86 2.39
CA ILE A 398 0.74 7.89 1.87
C ILE A 398 1.24 7.26 0.56
N GLY A 399 1.77 8.06 -0.38
CA GLY A 399 2.33 7.55 -1.63
C GLY A 399 3.54 6.62 -1.45
N HIS A 400 4.46 6.96 -0.54
CA HIS A 400 5.60 6.10 -0.23
C HIS A 400 5.18 4.81 0.47
N GLY A 401 4.22 4.89 1.40
CA GLY A 401 3.62 3.72 2.06
C GLY A 401 2.99 2.76 1.06
N ALA A 402 2.15 3.28 0.15
CA ALA A 402 1.51 2.49 -0.88
C ALA A 402 2.52 1.84 -1.85
N LEU A 403 3.60 2.54 -2.22
CA LEU A 403 4.68 1.96 -3.03
C LEU A 403 5.34 0.77 -2.33
N ALA A 404 5.69 0.95 -1.05
CA ALA A 404 6.34 -0.12 -0.28
C ALA A 404 5.39 -1.28 0.00
N GLU A 405 4.12 -1.02 0.27
CA GLU A 405 3.09 -2.06 0.41
C GLU A 405 2.97 -2.88 -0.86
N ARG A 406 2.86 -2.20 -2.01
CA ARG A 406 2.80 -2.84 -3.33
C ARG A 406 4.03 -3.69 -3.62
N ALA A 407 5.20 -3.24 -3.20
CA ALA A 407 6.47 -3.96 -3.37
C ALA A 407 6.55 -5.26 -2.56
N LEU A 408 5.94 -5.30 -1.37
CA LEU A 408 6.00 -6.46 -0.47
C LEU A 408 4.84 -7.43 -0.69
N ARG A 409 3.68 -6.94 -1.13
CA ARG A 409 2.46 -7.77 -1.30
C ARG A 409 2.67 -9.09 -2.07
N PRO A 410 3.46 -9.15 -3.17
CA PRO A 410 3.64 -10.39 -3.93
C PRO A 410 4.35 -11.51 -3.16
N VAL A 411 5.06 -11.20 -2.07
CA VAL A 411 5.78 -12.19 -1.26
C VAL A 411 5.10 -12.49 0.08
N ILE A 412 4.00 -11.80 0.40
CA ILE A 412 3.21 -12.08 1.60
C ILE A 412 2.46 -13.41 1.42
N PRO A 413 2.51 -14.33 2.40
CA PRO A 413 1.75 -15.57 2.35
C PRO A 413 0.24 -15.30 2.32
N GLY A 414 -0.51 -16.15 1.61
CA GLY A 414 -1.97 -16.09 1.57
C GLY A 414 -2.61 -16.43 2.92
N ARG A 415 -3.88 -16.04 3.11
CA ARG A 415 -4.64 -16.20 4.36
C ARG A 415 -4.69 -17.64 4.86
N GLU A 416 -4.78 -18.62 3.96
CA GLU A 416 -4.79 -20.05 4.32
C GLU A 416 -3.47 -20.51 4.97
N ALA A 417 -2.34 -20.02 4.47
CA ALA A 417 -1.01 -20.35 5.00
C ALA A 417 -0.63 -19.49 6.21
N PHE A 418 -1.17 -18.28 6.29
CA PHE A 418 -0.84 -17.31 7.33
C PHE A 418 -2.09 -16.49 7.70
N PRO A 419 -2.93 -16.98 8.64
CA PRO A 419 -4.24 -16.41 8.94
C PRO A 419 -4.16 -15.15 9.83
N TYR A 420 -3.22 -14.25 9.53
CA TYR A 420 -2.95 -13.06 10.33
C TYR A 420 -3.19 -11.79 9.53
N THR A 421 -3.73 -10.79 10.22
CA THR A 421 -3.66 -9.41 9.75
C THR A 421 -2.26 -8.87 10.00
N LEU A 422 -1.65 -8.31 8.97
CA LEU A 422 -0.28 -7.81 8.97
C LEU A 422 -0.26 -6.29 8.90
N ARG A 423 0.37 -5.67 9.90
CA ARG A 423 0.66 -4.23 9.90
C ARG A 423 2.16 -3.99 9.97
N ILE A 424 2.68 -3.24 9.02
CA ILE A 424 4.02 -2.68 9.05
C ILE A 424 3.91 -1.18 9.34
N VAL A 425 4.71 -0.69 10.28
CA VAL A 425 4.97 0.74 10.45
C VAL A 425 6.44 0.99 10.17
N SER A 426 6.75 1.93 9.29
CA SER A 426 8.11 2.37 8.99
C SER A 426 8.26 3.83 9.38
N ASP A 427 9.02 4.06 10.45
CA ASP A 427 9.41 5.37 10.93
C ASP A 427 10.78 5.72 10.36
N ILE A 428 10.84 6.77 9.55
CA ILE A 428 12.09 7.24 8.98
C ILE A 428 12.82 8.08 10.02
N LEU A 429 14.00 7.62 10.41
CA LEU A 429 14.80 8.26 11.45
C LEU A 429 15.85 9.21 10.87
N GLU A 430 16.33 8.91 9.66
CA GLU A 430 17.25 9.74 8.88
C GLU A 430 16.87 9.65 7.40
N SER A 431 17.01 10.75 6.65
CA SER A 431 16.76 10.74 5.21
C SER A 431 17.71 11.62 4.41
N ASN A 432 18.54 10.96 3.60
CA ASN A 432 19.33 11.59 2.55
C ASN A 432 19.31 10.79 1.24
N GLY A 433 18.28 9.99 1.00
CA GLY A 433 18.12 9.28 -0.27
C GLY A 433 17.12 8.13 -0.14
N SER A 434 16.02 8.22 -0.88
CA SER A 434 14.91 7.26 -0.97
C SER A 434 14.64 6.40 0.27
N SER A 435 14.11 7.05 1.30
CA SER A 435 13.53 6.40 2.48
C SER A 435 12.44 5.37 2.13
N SER A 436 11.68 5.57 1.05
CA SER A 436 10.69 4.59 0.58
C SER A 436 11.29 3.22 0.25
N MET A 437 12.51 3.17 -0.28
CA MET A 437 13.20 1.91 -0.56
C MET A 437 13.82 1.31 0.70
N ALA A 438 14.27 2.16 1.63
CA ALA A 438 14.68 1.71 2.96
C ALA A 438 13.52 1.08 3.73
N THR A 439 12.29 1.60 3.58
CA THR A 439 11.07 1.02 4.13
C THR A 439 10.79 -0.38 3.59
N VAL A 440 10.99 -0.63 2.29
CA VAL A 440 10.85 -1.98 1.71
C VAL A 440 11.87 -2.93 2.32
N CYS A 441 13.14 -2.54 2.37
CA CYS A 441 14.20 -3.38 2.94
C CYS A 441 13.96 -3.65 4.44
N GLY A 442 13.67 -2.61 5.23
CA GLY A 442 13.36 -2.72 6.65
C GLY A 442 12.10 -3.54 6.90
N GLY A 443 11.05 -3.36 6.09
CA GLY A 443 9.81 -4.13 6.15
C GLY A 443 10.05 -5.62 5.90
N THR A 444 10.84 -5.97 4.89
CA THR A 444 11.27 -7.36 4.63
C THR A 444 11.99 -7.96 5.84
N LEU A 445 12.98 -7.25 6.40
CA LEU A 445 13.73 -7.72 7.57
C LEU A 445 12.82 -7.90 8.80
N ALA A 446 11.91 -6.95 9.06
CA ALA A 446 10.99 -7.01 10.18
C ALA A 446 9.94 -8.14 10.02
N LEU A 447 9.49 -8.43 8.80
CA LEU A 447 8.61 -9.58 8.50
C LEU A 447 9.32 -10.90 8.81
N MET A 448 10.57 -11.05 8.35
CA MET A 448 11.39 -12.22 8.61
C MET A 448 11.66 -12.39 10.12
N ASP A 449 11.97 -11.29 10.81
CA ASP A 449 12.17 -11.27 12.27
C ASP A 449 10.89 -11.64 13.04
N ALA A 450 9.72 -11.25 12.54
CA ALA A 450 8.43 -11.62 13.13
C ALA A 450 8.04 -13.10 12.92
N GLY A 451 8.80 -13.86 12.13
CA GLY A 451 8.49 -15.24 11.77
C GLY A 451 7.46 -15.38 10.65
N VAL A 452 7.17 -14.30 9.91
CA VAL A 452 6.29 -14.35 8.74
C VAL A 452 7.02 -15.08 7.61
N GLN A 453 6.46 -16.20 7.17
CA GLN A 453 7.04 -17.04 6.11
C GLN A 453 6.80 -16.41 4.73
N ILE A 454 7.51 -15.30 4.45
CA ILE A 454 7.47 -14.65 3.14
C ILE A 454 8.10 -15.54 2.07
N LYS A 455 7.56 -15.49 0.85
CA LYS A 455 8.03 -16.31 -0.29
C LYS A 455 9.51 -16.08 -0.61
N SER A 456 9.95 -14.81 -0.59
CA SER A 456 11.33 -14.40 -0.87
C SER A 456 11.60 -13.00 -0.33
N PRO A 457 12.82 -12.70 0.14
CA PRO A 457 13.18 -11.34 0.57
C PRO A 457 13.13 -10.33 -0.59
N VAL A 458 12.55 -9.16 -0.33
CA VAL A 458 12.45 -8.05 -1.30
C VAL A 458 13.37 -6.91 -0.87
N ALA A 459 14.14 -6.37 -1.81
CA ALA A 459 14.91 -5.14 -1.62
C ALA A 459 14.48 -4.07 -2.61
N GLY A 460 14.76 -2.80 -2.26
CA GLY A 460 14.52 -1.64 -3.11
C GLY A 460 15.77 -0.80 -3.34
N ILE A 461 15.92 -0.29 -4.55
CA ILE A 461 16.95 0.69 -4.90
C ILE A 461 16.32 1.91 -5.56
N ALA A 462 16.88 3.08 -5.28
CA ALA A 462 16.54 4.32 -5.98
C ALA A 462 17.67 4.69 -6.91
N MET A 463 17.27 5.08 -8.11
CA MET A 463 18.13 5.31 -9.24
C MET A 463 17.84 6.70 -9.77
N GLY A 464 18.84 7.33 -10.37
CA GLY A 464 18.66 8.62 -11.01
C GLY A 464 19.40 8.70 -12.33
N LEU A 465 19.16 9.80 -13.03
CA LEU A 465 19.78 10.07 -14.32
C LEU A 465 20.14 11.53 -14.42
N ILE A 466 21.32 11.82 -14.97
CA ILE A 466 21.72 13.17 -15.35
C ILE A 466 22.01 13.15 -16.86
N LYS A 467 21.41 14.10 -17.58
CA LYS A 467 21.55 14.26 -19.02
C LYS A 467 21.83 15.71 -19.39
N GLU A 468 22.89 15.92 -20.16
CA GLU A 468 23.30 17.23 -20.69
C GLU A 468 23.68 17.06 -22.16
N GLY A 469 22.90 17.66 -23.07
CA GLY A 469 23.07 17.42 -24.51
C GLY A 469 22.96 15.92 -24.86
N SER A 470 24.05 15.36 -25.40
CA SER A 470 24.15 13.94 -25.72
C SER A 470 24.72 13.07 -24.60
N GLN A 471 25.32 13.67 -23.56
CA GLN A 471 25.90 12.92 -22.45
C GLN A 471 24.82 12.51 -21.47
N THR A 472 24.87 11.25 -21.02
CA THR A 472 23.92 10.71 -20.05
C THR A 472 24.65 9.79 -19.08
N VAL A 473 24.31 9.91 -17.79
CA VAL A 473 24.87 9.09 -16.71
C VAL A 473 23.74 8.58 -15.82
N ILE A 474 23.74 7.27 -15.53
CA ILE A 474 22.82 6.61 -14.61
C ILE A 474 23.48 6.50 -13.23
N LEU A 475 22.75 6.85 -12.18
CA LEU A 475 23.21 6.86 -10.79
C LEU A 475 22.48 5.79 -9.99
N SER A 476 23.25 4.93 -9.30
CA SER A 476 22.77 3.97 -8.31
C SER A 476 22.66 4.59 -6.93
N ASP A 477 21.60 4.24 -6.19
CA ASP A 477 21.39 4.65 -4.80
C ASP A 477 21.58 6.17 -4.60
N ILE A 478 20.69 6.93 -5.25
CA ILE A 478 20.78 8.40 -5.30
C ILE A 478 20.59 9.06 -3.94
N LEU A 479 21.34 10.15 -3.75
CA LEU A 479 21.19 11.08 -2.63
C LEU A 479 19.98 12.01 -2.84
N GLY A 480 19.51 12.65 -1.77
CA GLY A 480 18.48 13.69 -1.87
C GLY A 480 18.90 14.85 -2.78
N LEU A 481 20.18 15.21 -2.75
CA LEU A 481 20.76 16.20 -3.67
C LEU A 481 20.67 15.74 -5.14
N GLU A 482 21.02 14.49 -5.42
CA GLU A 482 21.04 13.95 -6.78
C GLU A 482 19.63 13.75 -7.35
N ASP A 483 18.65 13.41 -6.52
CA ASP A 483 17.23 13.47 -6.90
C ASP A 483 16.86 14.89 -7.31
N HIS A 484 17.10 15.88 -6.43
CA HIS A 484 16.72 17.28 -6.70
C HIS A 484 17.33 17.83 -8.00
N LEU A 485 18.58 17.47 -8.31
CA LEU A 485 19.33 17.97 -9.46
C LEU A 485 19.23 17.09 -10.71
N GLY A 486 18.77 15.85 -10.56
CA GLY A 486 18.64 14.86 -11.61
C GLY A 486 17.49 15.15 -12.57
N ASP A 487 17.52 14.45 -13.71
CA ASP A 487 16.55 14.57 -14.80
C ASP A 487 15.52 13.43 -14.80
N MET A 488 15.80 12.36 -14.08
CA MET A 488 14.90 11.25 -13.78
C MET A 488 15.19 10.73 -12.38
N ASP A 489 14.13 10.36 -11.65
CA ASP A 489 14.23 9.47 -10.49
C ASP A 489 13.36 8.24 -10.72
N PHE A 490 13.91 7.05 -10.48
CA PHE A 490 13.12 5.82 -10.52
C PHE A 490 13.52 4.87 -9.41
N LYS A 491 12.56 4.08 -8.98
CA LYS A 491 12.62 3.20 -7.83
C LYS A 491 12.21 1.83 -8.30
N VAL A 492 13.08 0.86 -8.05
CA VAL A 492 12.85 -0.55 -8.42
C VAL A 492 12.93 -1.39 -7.17
N THR A 493 11.90 -2.20 -6.95
CA THR A 493 11.89 -3.21 -5.90
C THR A 493 11.77 -4.59 -6.51
N GLY A 494 12.22 -5.60 -5.80
CA GLY A 494 12.13 -6.96 -6.28
C GLY A 494 12.89 -7.95 -5.42
N THR A 495 12.68 -9.20 -5.76
CA THR A 495 13.44 -10.33 -5.24
C THR A 495 14.63 -10.60 -6.16
N ARG A 496 15.29 -11.75 -5.98
CA ARG A 496 16.29 -12.24 -6.93
C ARG A 496 15.65 -12.75 -8.22
N GLN A 497 14.37 -13.10 -8.19
CA GLN A 497 13.63 -13.69 -9.30
C GLN A 497 13.09 -12.63 -10.26
N GLY A 498 12.72 -11.45 -9.73
CA GLY A 498 12.25 -10.35 -10.57
C GLY A 498 11.76 -9.15 -9.79
N VAL A 499 11.21 -8.20 -10.53
CA VAL A 499 10.65 -6.93 -10.06
C VAL A 499 9.31 -7.18 -9.37
N THR A 500 9.11 -6.56 -8.20
CA THR A 500 7.84 -6.55 -7.47
C THR A 500 7.11 -5.22 -7.56
N ALA A 501 7.83 -4.12 -7.71
CA ALA A 501 7.27 -2.81 -7.98
C ALA A 501 8.25 -1.91 -8.73
N LEU A 502 7.69 -1.00 -9.52
CA LEU A 502 8.42 -0.01 -10.30
C LEU A 502 7.71 1.34 -10.17
N GLN A 503 8.47 2.38 -9.85
CA GLN A 503 8.00 3.76 -9.89
C GLN A 503 9.05 4.60 -10.63
N MET A 504 8.64 5.41 -11.59
CA MET A 504 9.52 6.28 -12.37
C MET A 504 8.87 7.65 -12.52
N ASP A 505 9.67 8.70 -12.40
CA ASP A 505 9.30 10.09 -12.58
C ASP A 505 10.35 10.80 -13.45
N MET A 506 9.90 11.38 -14.55
CA MET A 506 10.74 12.16 -15.46
C MET A 506 10.62 13.66 -15.18
N LYS A 507 11.76 14.36 -15.11
CA LYS A 507 11.83 15.83 -15.00
C LYS A 507 12.17 16.50 -16.33
N ILE A 508 12.62 15.71 -17.31
CA ILE A 508 12.88 16.14 -18.69
C ILE A 508 11.95 15.41 -19.68
N PRO A 509 11.85 15.85 -20.95
CA PRO A 509 10.95 15.28 -21.96
C PRO A 509 11.20 13.83 -22.42
N GLY A 510 11.72 12.94 -21.57
CA GLY A 510 11.82 11.52 -21.85
C GLY A 510 13.21 10.89 -21.89
N ILE A 511 13.21 9.56 -21.91
CA ILE A 511 14.37 8.70 -22.17
C ILE A 511 14.08 7.69 -23.29
N THR A 512 15.13 7.21 -23.95
CA THR A 512 15.04 6.13 -24.94
C THR A 512 14.84 4.78 -24.25
N GLU A 513 14.29 3.81 -24.98
CA GLU A 513 14.14 2.43 -24.47
C GLU A 513 15.49 1.80 -24.10
N SER A 514 16.54 2.07 -24.89
CA SER A 514 17.91 1.58 -24.60
C SER A 514 18.43 2.08 -23.25
N LEU A 515 18.18 3.35 -22.93
CA LEU A 515 18.61 3.96 -21.68
C LEU A 515 17.81 3.43 -20.49
N LEU A 516 16.50 3.18 -20.68
CA LEU A 516 15.67 2.52 -19.67
C LEU A 516 16.17 1.11 -19.36
N ARG A 517 16.57 0.36 -20.39
CA ARG A 517 17.16 -0.97 -20.24
C ARG A 517 18.45 -0.94 -19.42
N GLU A 518 19.40 -0.10 -19.81
CA GLU A 518 20.66 0.08 -19.06
C GLU A 518 20.40 0.45 -17.60
N ALA A 519 19.43 1.35 -17.37
CA ALA A 519 19.07 1.78 -16.04
C ALA A 519 18.47 0.64 -15.19
N LEU A 520 17.59 -0.17 -15.77
CA LEU A 520 17.01 -1.34 -15.08
C LEU A 520 18.04 -2.44 -14.82
N GLU A 521 18.99 -2.66 -15.72
CA GLU A 521 20.10 -3.62 -15.52
C GLU A 521 21.02 -3.17 -14.37
N GLN A 522 21.38 -1.88 -14.32
CA GLN A 522 22.14 -1.31 -13.21
C GLN A 522 21.36 -1.37 -11.89
N ALA A 523 20.04 -1.12 -11.94
CA ALA A 523 19.16 -1.24 -10.78
C ALA A 523 19.06 -2.69 -10.29
N HIS A 524 19.02 -3.67 -11.20
CA HIS A 524 19.01 -5.09 -10.87
C HIS A 524 20.29 -5.48 -10.12
N ALA A 525 21.47 -5.14 -10.64
CA ALA A 525 22.74 -5.40 -9.97
C ALA A 525 22.78 -4.76 -8.57
N GLY A 526 22.31 -3.51 -8.45
CA GLY A 526 22.27 -2.84 -7.17
C GLY A 526 21.28 -3.44 -6.17
N ARG A 527 20.11 -3.88 -6.64
CA ARG A 527 19.10 -4.58 -5.85
C ARG A 527 19.66 -5.88 -5.28
N LEU A 528 20.36 -6.68 -6.08
CA LEU A 528 21.00 -7.92 -5.62
C LEU A 528 22.06 -7.65 -4.55
N HIS A 529 22.88 -6.61 -4.70
CA HIS A 529 23.85 -6.22 -3.68
C HIS A 529 23.18 -5.90 -2.33
N ILE A 530 22.05 -5.17 -2.35
CA ILE A 530 21.29 -4.85 -1.13
C ILE A 530 20.72 -6.12 -0.49
N LEU A 531 20.18 -7.05 -1.30
CA LEU A 531 19.70 -8.35 -0.82
C LEU A 531 20.82 -9.14 -0.14
N ASP A 532 22.03 -9.16 -0.72
CA ASP A 532 23.18 -9.84 -0.14
C ASP A 532 23.53 -9.26 1.24
N ARG A 533 23.42 -7.93 1.43
CA ARG A 533 23.62 -7.27 2.72
C ARG A 533 22.52 -7.59 3.73
N MET A 534 21.27 -7.59 3.30
CA MET A 534 20.14 -7.96 4.17
C MET A 534 20.25 -9.40 4.66
N GLN A 535 20.65 -10.32 3.78
CA GLN A 535 20.81 -11.75 4.09
C GLN A 535 21.88 -12.02 5.16
N GLN A 536 22.86 -11.11 5.32
CA GLN A 536 23.87 -11.21 6.38
C GLN A 536 23.28 -10.96 7.79
N ALA A 537 22.19 -10.19 7.90
CA ALA A 537 21.53 -9.92 9.18
C ALA A 537 20.51 -11.01 9.54
N ILE A 538 19.77 -11.52 8.56
CA ILE A 538 18.82 -12.61 8.73
C ILE A 538 18.69 -13.42 7.43
N ALA A 539 19.12 -14.68 7.46
CA ALA A 539 19.24 -15.50 6.25
C ALA A 539 17.89 -16.05 5.76
N ALA A 540 16.96 -16.31 6.68
CA ALA A 540 15.62 -16.83 6.43
C ALA A 540 14.66 -16.31 7.51
N PRO A 541 13.32 -16.28 7.26
CA PRO A 541 12.35 -15.99 8.31
C PRO A 541 12.59 -16.84 9.56
N ARG A 542 12.34 -16.28 10.75
CA ARG A 542 12.38 -17.07 11.98
C ARG A 542 11.40 -18.25 11.86
N PRO A 543 11.76 -19.44 12.36
CA PRO A 543 10.90 -20.62 12.25
C PRO A 543 9.62 -20.48 13.06
N ASP A 544 9.71 -19.81 14.20
CA ASP A 544 8.60 -19.56 15.11
C ASP A 544 8.21 -18.09 15.11
N LEU A 545 6.91 -17.83 15.29
CA LEU A 545 6.39 -16.49 15.60
C LEU A 545 6.92 -16.01 16.96
N SER A 546 7.01 -14.69 17.11
CA SER A 546 7.31 -14.06 18.41
C SER A 546 6.40 -14.61 19.50
N SER A 547 6.95 -14.83 20.70
CA SER A 547 6.18 -15.26 21.88
C SER A 547 5.15 -14.22 22.32
N LEU A 548 5.29 -12.96 21.88
CA LEU A 548 4.35 -11.89 22.13
C LEU A 548 3.23 -11.82 21.08
N ALA A 549 3.41 -12.48 19.94
CA ALA A 549 2.38 -12.52 18.91
C ALA A 549 1.24 -13.44 19.33
N PRO A 550 -0.02 -13.10 18.99
CA PRO A 550 -1.13 -14.01 19.19
C PRO A 550 -0.88 -15.28 18.37
N ARG A 551 -1.00 -16.45 18.99
CA ARG A 551 -1.05 -17.73 18.28
C ARG A 551 -2.49 -17.99 17.87
N ILE A 552 -2.70 -18.30 16.59
CA ILE A 552 -4.01 -18.65 16.06
C ILE A 552 -4.10 -20.17 16.01
N PHE A 553 -4.99 -20.72 16.82
CA PHE A 553 -5.35 -22.12 16.83
C PHE A 553 -6.59 -22.30 15.96
N THR A 554 -6.49 -23.19 14.97
CA THR A 554 -7.61 -23.48 14.07
C THR A 554 -8.26 -24.78 14.48
N MET A 555 -9.59 -24.78 14.61
CA MET A 555 -10.39 -26.00 14.73
C MET A 555 -11.56 -25.95 13.76
N HIS A 556 -12.04 -27.11 13.32
CA HIS A 556 -13.14 -27.19 12.38
C HIS A 556 -14.34 -27.87 13.04
N VAL A 557 -15.52 -27.29 12.88
CA VAL A 557 -16.79 -27.81 13.39
C VAL A 557 -17.77 -27.97 12.24
N LYS A 558 -18.74 -28.88 12.38
CA LYS A 558 -19.77 -29.05 11.34
C LYS A 558 -20.58 -27.75 11.19
N LYS A 559 -20.84 -27.35 9.95
CA LYS A 559 -21.58 -26.12 9.61
C LYS A 559 -22.93 -25.98 10.34
N GLU A 560 -23.61 -27.09 10.56
CA GLU A 560 -24.89 -27.17 11.28
C GLU A 560 -24.79 -26.74 12.75
N ARG A 561 -23.60 -26.85 13.36
CA ARG A 561 -23.35 -26.59 14.79
C ARG A 561 -22.71 -25.24 15.07
N ILE A 562 -22.40 -24.45 14.03
CA ILE A 562 -21.91 -23.07 14.19
C ILE A 562 -22.84 -22.26 15.10
N GLY A 563 -24.16 -22.43 14.92
CA GLY A 563 -25.18 -21.73 15.72
C GLY A 563 -25.11 -22.05 17.22
N GLU A 564 -24.67 -23.24 17.60
CA GLU A 564 -24.52 -23.64 19.01
C GLU A 564 -23.31 -22.96 19.66
N VAL A 565 -22.20 -22.83 18.91
CA VAL A 565 -20.98 -22.16 19.39
C VAL A 565 -21.21 -20.65 19.55
N ILE A 566 -21.90 -20.02 18.61
CA ILE A 566 -22.27 -18.60 18.70
C ILE A 566 -23.29 -18.39 19.83
N GLY A 567 -24.32 -19.24 19.85
CA GLY A 567 -25.47 -19.16 20.76
C GLY A 567 -26.38 -17.96 20.47
N PRO A 568 -27.53 -17.85 21.18
CA PRO A 568 -28.50 -16.78 20.95
C PRO A 568 -27.87 -15.38 21.14
N GLY A 569 -27.84 -14.58 20.07
CA GLY A 569 -27.25 -13.24 20.08
C GLY A 569 -25.74 -13.18 20.33
N GLY A 570 -25.01 -14.28 20.13
CA GLY A 570 -23.57 -14.37 20.41
C GLY A 570 -23.22 -14.57 21.88
N LYS A 571 -24.19 -14.94 22.74
CA LYS A 571 -23.98 -15.03 24.19
C LYS A 571 -22.97 -16.12 24.58
N VAL A 572 -22.96 -17.25 23.87
CA VAL A 572 -22.09 -18.39 24.21
C VAL A 572 -20.65 -18.06 23.87
N VAL A 573 -20.38 -17.64 22.64
CA VAL A 573 -19.03 -17.22 22.21
C VAL A 573 -18.49 -16.08 23.07
N ARG A 574 -19.30 -15.06 23.40
CA ARG A 574 -18.89 -13.99 24.32
C ARG A 574 -18.55 -14.50 25.72
N GLY A 575 -19.30 -15.48 26.22
CA GLY A 575 -19.01 -16.10 27.52
C GLY A 575 -17.71 -16.91 27.52
N ILE A 576 -17.33 -17.53 26.40
CA ILE A 576 -16.03 -18.20 26.25
C ILE A 576 -14.91 -17.15 26.21
N VAL A 577 -15.07 -16.10 25.40
CA VAL A 577 -14.13 -14.97 25.31
C VAL A 577 -13.92 -14.31 26.67
N GLU A 578 -14.99 -14.05 27.44
CA GLU A 578 -14.91 -13.43 28.76
C GLU A 578 -14.19 -14.31 29.79
N LYS A 579 -14.37 -15.64 29.73
CA LYS A 579 -13.72 -16.59 30.66
C LYS A 579 -12.25 -16.84 30.34
N THR A 580 -11.91 -16.85 29.06
CA THR A 580 -10.58 -17.28 28.59
C THR A 580 -9.69 -16.12 28.18
N GLY A 581 -10.27 -14.95 27.89
CA GLY A 581 -9.55 -13.79 27.37
C GLY A 581 -9.05 -13.94 25.93
N VAL A 582 -9.43 -15.02 25.23
CA VAL A 582 -9.04 -15.26 23.83
C VAL A 582 -9.93 -14.50 22.87
N LYS A 583 -9.46 -14.28 21.64
CA LYS A 583 -10.33 -13.85 20.54
C LYS A 583 -10.79 -15.07 19.75
N ILE A 584 -12.06 -15.11 19.37
CA ILE A 584 -12.65 -16.22 18.61
C ILE A 584 -13.30 -15.62 17.37
N ASP A 585 -12.86 -16.08 16.20
CA ASP A 585 -13.49 -15.80 14.92
C ASP A 585 -14.07 -17.09 14.34
N ILE A 586 -15.26 -17.00 13.73
CA ILE A 586 -16.02 -18.16 13.25
C ILE A 586 -16.44 -17.88 11.82
N GLU A 587 -15.91 -18.69 10.91
CA GLU A 587 -16.18 -18.61 9.47
C GLU A 587 -17.44 -19.42 9.10
N ASP A 588 -18.11 -19.04 8.01
CA ASP A 588 -19.35 -19.66 7.53
C ASP A 588 -19.19 -21.12 7.03
N ASP A 589 -17.94 -21.56 6.85
CA ASP A 589 -17.58 -22.92 6.45
C ASP A 589 -17.40 -23.87 7.65
N GLY A 590 -17.46 -23.36 8.89
CA GLY A 590 -17.25 -24.13 10.11
C GLY A 590 -15.84 -24.03 10.69
N THR A 591 -14.96 -23.23 10.08
CA THR A 591 -13.62 -22.95 10.62
C THR A 591 -13.72 -21.98 11.80
N ILE A 592 -13.12 -22.34 12.93
CA ILE A 592 -13.03 -21.50 14.13
C ILE A 592 -11.57 -21.17 14.38
N LEU A 593 -11.25 -19.87 14.40
CA LEU A 593 -9.92 -19.33 14.66
C LEU A 593 -9.89 -18.76 16.09
N ILE A 594 -9.08 -19.37 16.96
CA ILE A 594 -8.92 -18.96 18.36
C ILE A 594 -7.55 -18.31 18.50
N ALA A 595 -7.51 -16.99 18.69
CA ALA A 595 -6.28 -16.23 18.82
C ALA A 595 -5.98 -15.88 20.28
N SER A 596 -4.78 -16.23 20.76
CA SER A 596 -4.31 -15.92 22.11
C SER A 596 -2.79 -15.85 22.19
N ALA A 597 -2.24 -14.93 22.99
CA ALA A 597 -0.82 -14.96 23.36
C ALA A 597 -0.50 -16.05 24.40
N ASP A 598 -1.51 -16.50 25.16
CA ASP A 598 -1.40 -17.59 26.13
C ASP A 598 -1.96 -18.90 25.53
N ALA A 599 -1.08 -19.90 25.38
CA ALA A 599 -1.44 -21.19 24.83
C ALA A 599 -2.41 -21.99 25.71
N GLU A 600 -2.37 -21.81 27.04
CA GLU A 600 -3.27 -22.53 27.95
C GLU A 600 -4.68 -21.95 27.89
N ALA A 601 -4.80 -20.62 27.77
CA ALA A 601 -6.08 -19.96 27.53
C ALA A 601 -6.73 -20.43 26.20
N ALA A 602 -5.93 -20.58 25.14
CA ALA A 602 -6.42 -21.09 23.86
C ALA A 602 -6.88 -22.56 23.94
N LYS A 603 -6.12 -23.43 24.64
CA LYS A 603 -6.53 -24.81 24.88
C LYS A 603 -7.85 -24.89 25.63
N LEU A 604 -8.00 -24.08 26.68
CA LEU A 604 -9.24 -24.03 27.45
C LEU A 604 -10.44 -23.62 26.57
N ALA A 605 -10.24 -22.65 25.66
CA ALA A 605 -11.27 -22.25 24.71
C ALA A 605 -11.61 -23.36 23.70
N MET A 606 -10.59 -24.04 23.15
CA MET A 606 -10.78 -25.21 22.28
C MET A 606 -11.54 -26.33 22.99
N GLU A 607 -11.25 -26.60 24.26
CA GLU A 607 -11.97 -27.60 25.05
C GLU A 607 -13.42 -27.20 25.31
N MET A 608 -13.70 -25.92 25.59
CA MET A 608 -15.06 -25.42 25.76
C MET A 608 -15.87 -25.56 24.47
N ILE A 609 -15.30 -25.18 23.33
CA ILE A 609 -15.92 -25.32 22.01
C ILE A 609 -16.08 -26.81 21.66
N GLY A 610 -15.07 -27.63 21.93
CA GLY A 610 -15.11 -29.06 21.74
C GLY A 610 -16.25 -29.73 22.52
N LYS A 611 -16.47 -29.35 23.78
CA LYS A 611 -17.60 -29.86 24.59
C LYS A 611 -18.96 -29.41 24.06
N ILE A 612 -19.06 -28.20 23.52
CA ILE A 612 -20.29 -27.71 22.89
C ILE A 612 -20.57 -28.50 21.62
N THR A 613 -19.53 -28.77 20.83
CA THR A 613 -19.61 -29.43 19.52
C THR A 613 -19.38 -30.94 19.57
N GLU A 614 -19.31 -31.52 20.77
CA GLU A 614 -19.11 -32.95 20.96
C GLU A 614 -20.35 -33.69 20.47
N GLU A 615 -20.15 -34.72 19.65
CA GLU A 615 -21.24 -35.56 19.18
C GLU A 615 -21.51 -36.69 20.18
N VAL A 616 -22.78 -37.03 20.30
CA VAL A 616 -23.22 -38.17 21.10
C VAL A 616 -22.92 -39.45 20.32
N GLU A 617 -21.85 -40.14 20.69
CA GLU A 617 -21.45 -41.39 20.06
C GLU A 617 -22.22 -42.58 20.63
N VAL A 618 -22.86 -43.36 19.75
CA VAL A 618 -23.51 -44.61 20.13
C VAL A 618 -22.47 -45.58 20.69
N GLY A 619 -22.69 -46.06 21.91
CA GLY A 619 -21.80 -46.97 22.62
C GLY A 619 -20.84 -46.31 23.62
N LYS A 620 -20.68 -44.97 23.58
CA LYS A 620 -19.82 -44.24 24.53
C LYS A 620 -20.55 -44.02 25.87
N ILE A 621 -19.77 -44.04 26.96
CA ILE A 621 -20.27 -43.79 28.32
C ILE A 621 -20.05 -42.31 28.65
N TYR A 622 -21.13 -41.63 29.04
CA TYR A 622 -21.11 -40.25 29.48
C TYR A 622 -21.44 -40.17 30.97
N LYS A 623 -20.83 -39.21 31.67
CA LYS A 623 -21.22 -38.83 33.02
C LYS A 623 -22.22 -37.69 32.92
N GLY A 624 -23.49 -37.98 33.17
CA GLY A 624 -24.58 -37.03 32.97
C GLY A 624 -25.35 -36.73 34.25
N LYS A 625 -26.00 -35.58 34.30
CA LYS A 625 -26.80 -35.14 35.45
C LYS A 625 -28.28 -35.39 35.20
N VAL A 626 -28.98 -35.95 36.18
CA VAL A 626 -30.43 -36.17 36.09
C VAL A 626 -31.13 -34.81 36.16
N VAL A 627 -31.73 -34.38 35.05
CA VAL A 627 -32.45 -33.09 34.95
C VAL A 627 -33.89 -33.24 35.40
N LYS A 628 -34.52 -34.37 35.05
CA LYS A 628 -35.95 -34.58 35.30
C LYS A 628 -36.29 -36.06 35.41
N ILE A 629 -37.11 -36.43 36.39
CA ILE A 629 -37.61 -37.80 36.55
C ILE A 629 -39.08 -37.89 36.12
N MET A 630 -39.41 -38.95 35.38
CA MET A 630 -40.78 -39.32 35.00
C MET A 630 -41.05 -40.77 35.43
N ASP A 631 -42.31 -41.19 35.47
CA ASP A 631 -42.68 -42.54 35.93
C ASP A 631 -42.07 -43.67 35.07
N PHE A 632 -41.73 -43.38 33.81
CA PHE A 632 -41.19 -44.35 32.86
C PHE A 632 -39.67 -44.24 32.64
N GLY A 633 -38.99 -43.27 33.26
CA GLY A 633 -37.55 -43.08 33.09
C GLY A 633 -37.00 -41.76 33.61
N ALA A 634 -35.70 -41.57 33.49
CA ALA A 634 -35.00 -40.35 33.89
C ALA A 634 -34.37 -39.67 32.67
N PHE A 635 -34.56 -38.35 32.55
CA PHE A 635 -33.84 -37.52 31.59
C PHE A 635 -32.50 -37.12 32.19
N VAL A 636 -31.43 -37.46 31.48
CA VAL A 636 -30.06 -37.22 31.90
C VAL A 636 -29.40 -36.32 30.85
N GLU A 637 -28.93 -35.15 31.29
CA GLU A 637 -28.13 -34.25 30.46
C GLU A 637 -26.72 -34.82 30.36
N ILE A 638 -26.34 -35.25 29.16
CA ILE A 638 -25.04 -35.89 28.89
C ILE A 638 -24.02 -34.93 28.27
N LEU A 639 -24.51 -33.90 27.59
CA LEU A 639 -23.75 -32.77 27.04
C LEU A 639 -24.59 -31.49 27.25
N PRO A 640 -23.98 -30.30 27.30
CA PRO A 640 -24.71 -29.05 27.54
C PRO A 640 -25.89 -28.89 26.58
N GLY A 641 -27.13 -28.87 27.11
CA GLY A 641 -28.36 -28.74 26.33
C GLY A 641 -28.79 -29.99 25.56
N THR A 642 -28.16 -31.16 25.78
CA THR A 642 -28.50 -32.44 25.15
C THR A 642 -28.95 -33.47 26.19
N ASP A 643 -30.25 -33.75 26.20
CA ASP A 643 -30.87 -34.71 27.12
C ASP A 643 -31.07 -36.08 26.46
N GLY A 644 -30.69 -37.14 27.16
CA GLY A 644 -31.04 -38.51 26.80
C GLY A 644 -31.98 -39.14 27.83
N LEU A 645 -32.81 -40.09 27.38
CA LEU A 645 -33.75 -40.81 28.24
C LEU A 645 -33.16 -42.15 28.67
N VAL A 646 -33.00 -42.34 29.98
CA VAL A 646 -32.80 -43.67 30.57
C VAL A 646 -34.16 -44.25 30.92
N HIS A 647 -34.60 -45.25 30.16
CA HIS A 647 -35.86 -45.95 30.46
C HIS A 647 -35.76 -46.73 31.79
N ILE A 648 -36.87 -46.88 32.53
CA ILE A 648 -36.92 -47.59 33.82
C ILE A 648 -36.28 -49.00 33.78
N SER A 649 -36.39 -49.69 32.65
CA SER A 649 -35.80 -51.02 32.44
C SER A 649 -34.28 -51.03 32.20
N GLN A 650 -33.67 -49.86 32.03
CA GLN A 650 -32.25 -49.65 31.73
C GLN A 650 -31.52 -48.92 32.87
N LEU A 651 -32.18 -48.73 34.02
CA LEU A 651 -31.62 -48.04 35.20
C LEU A 651 -30.74 -48.95 36.08
N ALA A 652 -31.15 -50.21 36.28
CA ALA A 652 -30.43 -51.18 37.10
C ALA A 652 -30.53 -52.60 36.52
N GLU A 653 -29.69 -53.54 37.00
CA GLU A 653 -29.75 -54.93 36.55
C GLU A 653 -31.03 -55.67 36.97
N HIS A 654 -31.51 -55.37 38.19
CA HIS A 654 -32.71 -55.94 38.77
C HIS A 654 -33.96 -55.14 38.36
N ARG A 655 -35.14 -55.70 38.62
CA ARG A 655 -36.41 -55.06 38.23
C ARG A 655 -36.70 -53.87 39.15
N VAL A 656 -36.62 -52.67 38.59
CA VAL A 656 -36.93 -51.41 39.26
C VAL A 656 -38.43 -51.14 39.21
N ASN A 657 -39.06 -50.88 40.35
CA ASN A 657 -40.50 -50.57 40.44
C ASN A 657 -40.78 -49.07 40.31
N ARG A 658 -39.90 -48.20 40.84
CA ARG A 658 -40.01 -46.74 40.71
C ARG A 658 -38.64 -46.14 40.39
N VAL A 659 -38.59 -45.18 39.47
CA VAL A 659 -37.33 -44.53 39.04
C VAL A 659 -36.64 -43.83 40.21
N GLN A 660 -37.42 -43.29 41.15
CA GLN A 660 -36.92 -42.58 42.34
C GLN A 660 -36.15 -43.48 43.32
N ASP A 661 -36.27 -44.80 43.20
CA ASP A 661 -35.55 -45.76 44.05
C ASP A 661 -34.07 -45.83 43.66
N GLU A 662 -33.71 -45.48 42.42
CA GLU A 662 -32.37 -45.63 41.84
C GLU A 662 -31.65 -44.31 41.56
N VAL A 663 -32.40 -43.23 41.30
CA VAL A 663 -31.85 -41.90 40.97
C VAL A 663 -32.75 -40.79 41.50
N LYS A 664 -32.14 -39.65 41.85
CA LYS A 664 -32.82 -38.40 42.22
C LYS A 664 -32.49 -37.30 41.22
N GLU A 665 -33.38 -36.32 41.11
CA GLU A 665 -33.10 -35.12 40.32
C GLU A 665 -31.88 -34.41 40.90
N GLY A 666 -30.92 -34.12 40.02
CA GLY A 666 -29.62 -33.56 40.39
C GLY A 666 -28.49 -34.57 40.54
N ASP A 667 -28.76 -35.89 40.58
CA ASP A 667 -27.72 -36.91 40.70
C ASP A 667 -26.84 -36.99 39.44
N GLU A 668 -25.53 -37.21 39.63
CA GLU A 668 -24.60 -37.51 38.55
C GLU A 668 -24.47 -39.03 38.36
N ILE A 669 -24.86 -39.54 37.19
CA ILE A 669 -24.84 -40.97 36.87
C ILE A 669 -24.07 -41.25 35.57
N LEU A 670 -23.39 -42.40 35.51
CA LEU A 670 -22.75 -42.90 34.29
C LEU A 670 -23.78 -43.63 33.43
N VAL A 671 -23.85 -43.26 32.16
CA VAL A 671 -24.85 -43.76 31.21
C VAL A 671 -24.22 -44.00 29.85
N LYS A 672 -24.52 -45.15 29.24
CA LYS A 672 -24.08 -45.51 27.89
C LYS A 672 -25.14 -45.15 26.86
N VAL A 673 -24.74 -44.57 25.74
CA VAL A 673 -25.65 -44.30 24.62
C VAL A 673 -25.94 -45.61 23.90
N LEU A 674 -27.21 -46.00 23.80
CA LEU A 674 -27.64 -47.20 23.09
C LEU A 674 -27.97 -46.92 21.62
N GLU A 675 -28.67 -45.81 21.38
CA GLU A 675 -29.23 -45.51 20.07
C GLU A 675 -29.58 -44.02 20.00
N VAL A 676 -29.39 -43.42 18.81
CA VAL A 676 -29.90 -42.10 18.47
C VAL A 676 -30.94 -42.28 17.36
N ASP A 677 -32.20 -42.01 17.66
CA ASP A 677 -33.30 -42.17 16.69
C ASP A 677 -33.28 -41.06 15.62
N LYS A 678 -33.92 -41.28 14.47
CA LYS A 678 -34.02 -40.33 13.34
C LYS A 678 -34.66 -38.99 13.70
N GLN A 679 -35.34 -38.90 14.84
CA GLN A 679 -35.91 -37.67 15.40
C GLN A 679 -34.97 -36.96 16.40
N GLY A 680 -33.73 -37.41 16.57
CA GLY A 680 -32.75 -36.84 17.50
C GLY A 680 -32.93 -37.26 18.96
N LYS A 681 -33.78 -38.26 19.25
CA LYS A 681 -33.99 -38.77 20.62
C LYS A 681 -32.91 -39.77 20.98
N ILE A 682 -32.21 -39.51 22.10
CA ILE A 682 -31.09 -40.32 22.57
C ILE A 682 -31.58 -41.29 23.64
N ARG A 683 -31.34 -42.60 23.43
CA ARG A 683 -31.62 -43.65 24.40
C ARG A 683 -30.36 -43.98 25.20
N LEU A 684 -30.48 -43.96 26.51
CA LEU A 684 -29.38 -44.17 27.44
C LEU A 684 -29.60 -45.43 28.30
N SER A 685 -28.52 -46.07 28.72
CA SER A 685 -28.54 -47.19 29.67
C SER A 685 -27.48 -47.06 30.75
N ARG A 686 -27.93 -47.09 32.01
CA ARG A 686 -27.06 -47.23 33.19
C ARG A 686 -26.75 -48.70 33.45
N LYS A 687 -27.67 -49.60 33.10
CA LYS A 687 -27.53 -51.05 33.24
C LYS A 687 -26.32 -51.62 32.49
N GLU A 688 -26.06 -51.17 31.28
CA GLU A 688 -24.87 -51.62 30.53
C GLU A 688 -23.55 -51.17 31.15
N VAL A 689 -23.53 -50.00 31.80
CA VAL A 689 -22.35 -49.51 32.54
C VAL A 689 -22.11 -50.37 33.79
N LEU A 690 -23.18 -50.64 34.56
CA LEU A 690 -23.10 -51.48 35.76
C LEU A 690 -22.64 -52.91 35.45
N ARG A 691 -23.02 -53.46 34.29
CA ARG A 691 -22.54 -54.76 33.80
C ARG A 691 -21.06 -54.75 33.45
N ALA A 692 -20.61 -53.73 32.70
CA ALA A 692 -19.21 -53.61 32.33
C ALA A 692 -18.29 -53.43 33.57
N GLU A 693 -18.75 -52.70 34.60
CA GLU A 693 -18.02 -52.55 35.87
C GLU A 693 -17.96 -53.83 36.71
N ALA A 694 -18.97 -54.70 36.59
CA ALA A 694 -18.99 -56.01 37.24
C ALA A 694 -18.07 -57.03 36.57
N GLU A 695 -17.96 -56.99 35.23
CA GLU A 695 -17.07 -57.86 34.45
C GLU A 695 -15.59 -57.44 34.54
N GLY A 696 -15.29 -56.14 34.64
CA GLY A 696 -13.92 -55.61 34.79
C GLY A 696 -13.25 -55.86 36.16
N LYS A 697 -14.02 -56.24 37.20
CA LYS A 697 -13.49 -56.61 38.53
C LYS A 697 -13.11 -58.09 38.66
N GLN A 698 -13.29 -58.89 37.60
CA GLN A 698 -12.94 -60.31 37.57
C GLN A 698 -11.60 -60.63 36.87
N HIS A 699 -10.81 -59.62 36.50
CA HIS A 699 -9.46 -59.78 35.96
C HIS A 699 -8.37 -59.12 36.79
#